data_AF-A0A972HY46-F1
#
_entry.id   AF-A0A972HY46-F1
#
_cell.length_a   1.000
_cell.length_b   1.000
_cell.length_c   1.000
_cell.angle_alpha   90.00
_cell.angle_beta   90.00
_cell.angle_gamma   90.00
#
_symmetry.space_group_name_H-M   'P 1'
#
loop_
_entity.id
_entity.type
_entity.pdbx_description
1 polymer ?
#
loop_
_entity_poly.entity_id
_entity_poly.type
_entity_poly.pdbx_seq_one_letter_code
_entity_poly.pdbx_strand_id
1 'polypeptide(L)'
;MIKSFAVLDEKLGNRLLLIAVRRGLIYLIPLLLLGSFALFFLSLPLSFYQDAMDKIMGDHWRFVLVSMHDGTFNIMALLMVLSVSYSYVAEYRDRHGDNVSPIIAALVSLGSFIAISGFSKAGFSIANFGVFGVFVAIIVAVVSSKLFLKLSSFKFLRIKAFSDGANSTYDYAVTSIYPAMLTIIFFALIKQILTVMLDISDIQNLISNLLYNGFSKVKSPFWSGILFIFLIHILWLFGMHGSHILEPVAQKIFVPALTANQTLIGLGQVPTEIFTKTFFDTFVLLGGCGATLCLIIAVFIVGRHRNQLRLSKLSFILALFNINELIVFGMPIVLNPIYMIPFLCIPVILTVFTYLAVYYGLVPYTINLVEWTTPIFLSGYASTQSINGSLMQLFNLVVGTICYMPFVRLAEGVSKARMGQNLQKVYTLFNEQNRVMSNFTTRYDDVGNIARFLTADLEDDLQNKRISLFYQPQVDYEGNVFGAEALLRWKHNSYGYIYPPLAIALAEESGLMDKLGYWILETACSDLERMNKMGIQEITVSVNVSAVQLESDSFIANLEEIIKKHHVKPGSIQIEITEQLALANNRKTIEQMIAIKNLGVKIAMDDFGMGHSSLMYLKEYDFDTIKLDGSLVHEILTNNNCRNIISSIVLLGKSLNYTVLAEYVENEEQKLVLHELGCEKYQGYLFSEAIPYEELIKYIFPKNRYLDYSPKTPF
;
A
#
# COMPACT_ATOMS: atom_id res chain seq x y z
N MET A 1 20.19 -11.23 3.92
CA MET A 1 19.38 -10.50 4.93
C MET A 1 17.97 -10.20 4.44
N ILE A 2 17.76 -9.34 3.43
CA ILE A 2 16.42 -8.99 2.89
C ILE A 2 15.57 -10.22 2.54
N LYS A 3 16.10 -11.18 1.77
CA LYS A 3 15.40 -12.43 1.43
C LYS A 3 14.99 -13.25 2.67
N SER A 4 15.86 -13.34 3.67
CA SER A 4 15.59 -14.08 4.92
C SER A 4 14.48 -13.42 5.75
N PHE A 5 14.49 -12.09 5.87
CA PHE A 5 13.43 -11.34 6.54
C PHE A 5 12.12 -11.39 5.76
N ALA A 6 12.15 -11.37 4.43
CA ALA A 6 10.96 -11.53 3.60
C ALA A 6 10.29 -12.89 3.83
N VAL A 7 11.06 -13.97 3.89
CA VAL A 7 10.56 -15.33 4.19
C VAL A 7 10.04 -15.43 5.63
N LEU A 8 10.72 -14.81 6.60
CA LEU A 8 10.26 -14.80 8.00
C LEU A 8 8.95 -14.02 8.15
N ASP A 9 8.86 -12.85 7.53
CA ASP A 9 7.66 -12.01 7.53
C ASP A 9 6.50 -12.69 6.80
N GLU A 10 6.76 -13.45 5.74
CA GLU A 10 5.75 -14.28 5.08
C GLU A 10 5.28 -15.44 5.97
N LYS A 11 6.20 -16.15 6.64
CA LYS A 11 5.86 -17.24 7.57
C LYS A 11 5.06 -16.75 8.78
N LEU A 12 5.45 -15.62 9.37
CA LEU A 12 4.73 -14.98 10.47
C LEU A 12 3.42 -14.38 9.97
N GLY A 13 3.45 -13.73 8.81
CA GLY A 13 2.29 -13.15 8.13
C GLY A 13 1.22 -14.17 7.77
N ASN A 14 1.58 -15.43 7.50
CA ASN A 14 0.61 -16.48 7.15
C ASN A 14 -0.03 -17.20 8.36
N ARG A 15 0.38 -16.88 9.60
CA ARG A 15 -0.25 -17.44 10.80
C ARG A 15 -1.61 -16.79 11.05
N LEU A 16 -2.67 -17.60 11.06
CA LEU A 16 -4.06 -17.19 11.26
C LEU A 16 -4.24 -16.19 12.43
N LEU A 17 -3.63 -16.49 13.58
CA LEU A 17 -3.72 -15.64 14.77
C LEU A 17 -3.15 -14.23 14.54
N LEU A 18 -1.97 -14.14 13.90
CA LEU A 18 -1.29 -12.86 13.66
C LEU A 18 -2.02 -12.04 12.58
N ILE A 19 -2.64 -12.70 11.60
CA ILE A 19 -3.51 -12.02 10.62
C ILE A 19 -4.75 -11.47 11.31
N ALA A 20 -5.40 -12.27 12.13
CA ALA A 20 -6.64 -11.89 12.80
C ALA A 20 -6.46 -10.68 13.72
N VAL A 21 -5.40 -10.68 14.55
CA VAL A 21 -5.08 -9.56 15.43
C VAL A 21 -4.76 -8.31 14.62
N ARG A 22 -3.94 -8.42 13.58
CA ARG A 22 -3.54 -7.30 12.73
C ARG A 22 -4.72 -6.69 11.97
N ARG A 23 -5.56 -7.51 11.33
CA ARG A 23 -6.78 -7.04 10.64
C ARG A 23 -7.77 -6.42 11.62
N GLY A 24 -7.95 -7.03 12.79
CA GLY A 24 -8.77 -6.47 13.86
C GLY A 24 -8.33 -5.05 14.25
N LEU A 25 -7.04 -4.86 14.49
CA LEU A 25 -6.46 -3.54 14.78
C LEU A 25 -6.66 -2.54 13.63
N ILE A 26 -6.46 -2.98 12.38
CA ILE A 26 -6.64 -2.12 11.19
C ILE A 26 -8.08 -1.61 11.09
N TYR A 27 -9.08 -2.45 11.37
CA TYR A 27 -10.48 -2.03 11.35
C TYR A 27 -10.81 -0.95 12.39
N LEU A 28 -10.00 -0.80 13.45
CA LEU A 28 -10.21 0.21 14.48
C LEU A 28 -9.49 1.54 14.20
N ILE A 29 -8.64 1.62 13.17
CA ILE A 29 -7.88 2.85 12.84
C ILE A 29 -8.77 4.10 12.76
N PRO A 30 -9.96 4.09 12.11
CA PRO A 30 -10.81 5.29 12.06
C PRO A 30 -11.29 5.77 13.44
N LEU A 31 -11.60 4.84 14.34
CA LEU A 31 -12.05 5.16 15.71
C LEU A 31 -10.89 5.62 16.58
N LEU A 32 -9.72 4.97 16.45
CA LEU A 32 -8.49 5.37 17.12
C LEU A 32 -8.09 6.80 16.73
N LEU A 33 -8.20 7.13 15.44
CA LEU A 33 -7.95 8.48 14.93
C LEU A 33 -8.88 9.51 15.57
N LEU A 34 -10.18 9.23 15.60
CA LEU A 34 -11.17 10.12 16.19
C LEU A 34 -10.86 10.42 17.66
N GLY A 35 -10.61 9.38 18.46
CA GLY A 35 -10.26 9.53 19.87
C GLY A 35 -8.92 10.25 20.08
N SER A 36 -7.93 9.94 19.25
CA SER A 36 -6.59 10.55 19.32
C SER A 36 -6.63 12.05 18.99
N PHE A 37 -7.41 12.45 17.98
CA PHE A 37 -7.61 13.87 17.66
C PHE A 37 -8.41 14.59 18.75
N ALA A 38 -9.44 13.95 19.31
CA ALA A 38 -10.19 14.54 20.41
C ALA A 38 -9.29 14.80 21.63
N LEU A 39 -8.46 13.81 22.00
CA LEU A 39 -7.47 13.96 23.06
C LEU A 39 -6.43 15.04 22.76
N PHE A 40 -5.95 15.10 21.51
CA PHE A 40 -5.02 16.14 21.06
C PHE A 40 -5.60 17.54 21.29
N PHE A 41 -6.82 17.81 20.82
CA PHE A 41 -7.44 19.13 20.99
C PHE A 41 -7.74 19.45 22.46
N LEU A 42 -8.13 18.45 23.27
CA LEU A 42 -8.30 18.63 24.72
C LEU A 42 -6.99 19.00 25.42
N SER A 43 -5.88 18.38 25.01
CA SER A 43 -4.60 18.45 25.72
C SER A 43 -3.62 19.50 25.18
N LEU A 44 -4.02 20.32 24.21
CA LEU A 44 -3.22 21.42 23.66
C LEU A 44 -2.81 22.40 24.79
N PRO A 45 -1.52 22.49 25.16
CA PRO A 45 -1.05 23.34 26.25
C PRO A 45 -0.80 24.78 25.77
N LEU A 46 -1.76 25.33 25.01
CA LEU A 46 -1.72 26.70 24.49
C LEU A 46 -2.82 27.50 25.21
N SER A 47 -2.44 28.36 26.15
CA SER A 47 -3.40 29.16 26.94
C SER A 47 -4.33 29.97 26.05
N PHE A 48 -3.81 30.64 25.02
CA PHE A 48 -4.62 31.37 24.05
C PHE A 48 -5.68 30.51 23.37
N TYR A 49 -5.37 29.25 23.04
CA TYR A 49 -6.34 28.35 22.42
C TYR A 49 -7.43 27.95 23.42
N GLN A 50 -7.03 27.54 24.63
CA GLN A 50 -7.97 27.15 25.69
C GLN A 50 -8.91 28.31 26.03
N ASP A 51 -8.37 29.51 26.26
CA ASP A 51 -9.13 30.72 26.58
C ASP A 51 -10.06 31.14 25.43
N ALA A 52 -9.59 31.05 24.17
CA ALA A 52 -10.41 31.38 23.01
C ALA A 52 -11.58 30.41 22.84
N MET A 53 -11.33 29.10 23.02
CA MET A 53 -12.38 28.08 22.93
C MET A 53 -13.41 28.25 24.04
N ASP A 54 -12.97 28.55 25.26
CA ASP A 54 -13.85 28.81 26.40
C ASP A 54 -14.71 30.06 26.19
N LYS A 55 -14.13 31.10 25.59
CA LYS A 55 -14.87 32.32 25.26
C LYS A 55 -15.89 32.14 24.14
N ILE A 56 -15.58 31.33 23.12
CA ILE A 56 -16.44 31.14 21.94
C ILE A 56 -17.54 30.10 22.21
N MET A 57 -17.20 28.98 22.86
CA MET A 57 -18.07 27.81 22.99
C MET A 57 -18.46 27.47 24.44
N GLY A 58 -17.96 28.21 25.44
CA GLY A 58 -18.15 27.88 26.86
C GLY A 58 -17.46 26.57 27.23
N ASP A 59 -17.94 25.87 28.26
CA ASP A 59 -17.36 24.58 28.69
C ASP A 59 -17.79 23.37 27.82
N HIS A 60 -18.73 23.57 26.89
CA HIS A 60 -19.37 22.49 26.15
C HIS A 60 -18.45 21.81 25.13
N TRP A 61 -17.46 22.52 24.57
CA TRP A 61 -16.54 21.94 23.59
C TRP A 61 -15.70 20.81 24.22
N ARG A 62 -15.31 20.95 25.49
CA ARG A 62 -14.60 19.90 26.22
C ARG A 62 -15.47 18.67 26.39
N PHE A 63 -16.75 18.85 26.73
CA PHE A 63 -17.69 17.73 26.86
C PHE A 63 -17.83 16.94 25.55
N VAL A 64 -17.92 17.64 24.41
CA VAL A 64 -17.98 17.00 23.09
C VAL A 64 -16.73 16.18 22.82
N LEU A 65 -15.54 16.76 23.01
CA LEU A 65 -14.29 16.05 22.77
C LEU A 65 -14.07 14.89 23.75
N VAL A 66 -14.42 15.05 25.02
CA VAL A 66 -14.37 13.96 26.02
C VAL A 66 -15.32 12.84 25.60
N SER A 67 -16.53 13.16 25.14
CA SER A 67 -17.47 12.16 24.65
C SER A 67 -16.95 11.40 23.42
N MET A 68 -16.24 12.09 22.51
CA MET A 68 -15.60 11.47 21.35
C MET A 68 -14.44 10.54 21.76
N HIS A 69 -13.61 10.98 22.70
CA HIS A 69 -12.53 10.17 23.26
C HIS A 69 -13.08 8.93 24.00
N ASP A 70 -14.05 9.13 24.89
CA ASP A 70 -14.61 8.05 25.70
C ASP A 70 -15.43 7.06 24.86
N GLY A 71 -16.13 7.56 23.84
CA GLY A 71 -16.83 6.75 22.84
C GLY A 71 -15.90 5.90 21.96
N THR A 72 -14.58 6.04 22.10
CA THR A 72 -13.57 5.25 21.36
C THR A 72 -12.66 4.47 22.30
N PHE A 73 -11.88 5.13 23.16
CA PHE A 73 -10.89 4.48 24.02
C PHE A 73 -11.50 3.74 25.22
N ASN A 74 -12.60 4.22 25.81
CA ASN A 74 -13.24 3.53 26.95
C ASN A 74 -14.07 2.30 26.57
N ILE A 75 -14.24 2.04 25.27
CA ILE A 75 -14.87 0.82 24.73
C ILE A 75 -13.91 -0.02 23.87
N MET A 76 -12.61 0.32 23.87
CA MET A 76 -11.61 -0.28 23.00
C MET A 76 -11.54 -1.80 23.11
N ALA A 77 -11.67 -2.37 24.31
CA ALA A 77 -11.63 -3.82 24.49
C ALA A 77 -12.79 -4.50 23.79
N LEU A 78 -14.01 -3.92 23.86
CA LEU A 78 -15.20 -4.47 23.19
C LEU A 78 -15.03 -4.47 21.66
N LEU A 79 -14.55 -3.35 21.13
CA LEU A 79 -14.25 -3.19 19.71
C LEU A 79 -13.17 -4.16 19.24
N MET A 80 -12.15 -4.40 20.07
CA MET A 80 -11.09 -5.36 19.80
C MET A 80 -11.58 -6.81 19.81
N VAL A 81 -12.45 -7.19 20.75
CA VAL A 81 -13.03 -8.55 20.74
C VAL A 81 -13.76 -8.81 19.43
N LEU A 82 -14.62 -7.88 19.04
CA LEU A 82 -15.43 -8.01 17.83
C LEU A 82 -14.56 -8.09 16.57
N SER A 83 -13.66 -7.13 16.40
CA SER A 83 -12.83 -7.01 15.19
C SER A 83 -11.84 -8.16 15.04
N VAL A 84 -11.20 -8.61 16.12
CA VAL A 84 -10.26 -9.75 16.10
C VAL A 84 -10.99 -11.07 15.90
N SER A 85 -12.13 -11.29 16.57
CA SER A 85 -12.93 -12.51 16.41
C SER A 85 -13.48 -12.63 14.99
N TYR A 86 -14.05 -11.55 14.45
CA TYR A 86 -14.50 -11.47 13.06
C TYR A 86 -13.37 -11.82 12.09
N SER A 87 -12.21 -11.16 12.25
CA SER A 87 -11.05 -11.37 11.38
C SER A 87 -10.53 -12.81 11.45
N TYR A 88 -10.53 -13.42 12.64
CA TYR A 88 -10.12 -14.81 12.83
C TYR A 88 -11.03 -15.78 12.08
N VAL A 89 -12.35 -15.63 12.22
CA VAL A 89 -13.31 -16.56 11.60
C VAL A 89 -13.42 -16.32 10.10
N ALA A 90 -13.37 -15.08 9.63
CA ALA A 90 -13.33 -14.76 8.21
C ALA A 90 -12.13 -15.41 7.52
N GLU A 91 -10.92 -15.24 8.06
CA GLU A 91 -9.70 -15.84 7.52
C GLU A 91 -9.71 -17.38 7.63
N TYR A 92 -10.29 -17.93 8.70
CA TYR A 92 -10.43 -19.38 8.83
C TYR A 92 -11.38 -19.96 7.76
N ARG A 93 -12.52 -19.30 7.55
CA ARG A 93 -13.51 -19.66 6.52
C ARG A 93 -12.88 -19.66 5.14
N ASP A 94 -12.17 -18.60 4.79
CA ASP A 94 -11.59 -18.45 3.45
C ASP A 94 -10.54 -19.55 3.18
N ARG A 95 -9.87 -20.09 4.21
CA ARG A 95 -8.90 -21.19 4.10
C ARG A 95 -9.50 -22.59 4.07
N HIS A 96 -10.63 -22.81 4.74
CA HIS A 96 -11.18 -24.16 4.96
C HIS A 96 -12.56 -24.37 4.30
N GLY A 97 -13.15 -23.34 3.69
CA GLY A 97 -14.48 -23.40 3.07
C GLY A 97 -15.63 -23.63 4.05
N ASP A 98 -15.43 -23.27 5.33
CA ASP A 98 -16.34 -23.64 6.41
C ASP A 98 -17.58 -22.72 6.48
N ASN A 99 -18.76 -23.28 6.72
CA ASN A 99 -20.04 -22.57 6.65
C ASN A 99 -20.41 -21.83 7.95
N VAL A 100 -19.48 -21.12 8.57
CA VAL A 100 -19.70 -20.39 9.83
C VAL A 100 -19.69 -18.88 9.57
N SER A 101 -20.71 -18.18 10.06
CA SER A 101 -20.80 -16.71 9.94
C SER A 101 -19.78 -16.00 10.86
N PRO A 102 -18.87 -15.17 10.32
CA PRO A 102 -17.91 -14.42 11.12
C PRO A 102 -18.55 -13.43 12.10
N ILE A 103 -19.70 -12.85 11.72
CA ILE A 103 -20.42 -11.88 12.56
C ILE A 103 -20.99 -12.57 13.81
N ILE A 104 -21.55 -13.77 13.65
CA ILE A 104 -22.08 -14.54 14.79
C ILE A 104 -20.94 -14.88 15.75
N ALA A 105 -19.80 -15.35 15.24
CA ALA A 105 -18.64 -15.64 16.08
C ALA A 105 -18.14 -14.41 16.85
N ALA A 106 -18.15 -13.23 16.21
CA ALA A 106 -17.80 -11.97 16.87
C ALA A 106 -18.74 -11.64 18.03
N LEU A 107 -20.06 -11.77 17.82
CA LEU A 107 -21.06 -11.56 18.88
C LEU A 107 -20.94 -12.57 20.03
N VAL A 108 -20.66 -13.84 19.73
CA VAL A 108 -20.39 -14.88 20.73
C VAL A 108 -19.14 -14.55 21.55
N SER A 109 -18.09 -14.05 20.88
CA SER A 109 -16.86 -13.64 21.53
C SER A 109 -17.06 -12.43 22.43
N LEU A 110 -17.88 -11.45 22.00
CA LEU A 110 -18.28 -10.32 22.83
C LEU A 110 -19.02 -10.78 24.09
N GLY A 111 -20.00 -11.69 23.96
CA GLY A 111 -20.70 -12.28 25.09
C GLY A 111 -19.76 -13.05 26.02
N SER A 112 -18.79 -13.78 25.46
CA SER A 112 -17.76 -14.50 26.22
C SER A 112 -16.84 -13.55 27.00
N PHE A 113 -16.48 -12.40 26.41
CA PHE A 113 -15.68 -11.37 27.07
C PHE A 113 -16.44 -10.67 28.19
N ILE A 114 -17.71 -10.33 27.97
CA ILE A 114 -18.56 -9.78 29.02
C ILE A 114 -18.73 -10.77 30.17
N ALA A 115 -18.89 -12.07 29.88
CA ALA A 115 -19.01 -13.11 30.90
C ALA A 115 -17.77 -13.21 31.81
N ILE A 116 -16.56 -13.01 31.26
CA ILE A 116 -15.30 -13.13 32.03
C ILE A 116 -14.82 -11.81 32.65
N SER A 117 -15.03 -10.67 31.99
CA SER A 117 -14.46 -9.38 32.38
C SER A 117 -15.50 -8.31 32.74
N GLY A 118 -16.77 -8.50 32.41
CA GLY A 118 -17.83 -7.51 32.67
C GLY A 118 -18.33 -7.48 34.12
N PHE A 119 -18.13 -8.55 34.89
CA PHE A 119 -18.64 -8.66 36.26
C PHE A 119 -17.51 -8.71 37.30
N SER A 120 -17.66 -7.88 38.34
CA SER A 120 -16.85 -7.84 39.55
C SER A 120 -17.66 -8.35 40.76
N LYS A 121 -17.03 -8.49 41.94
CA LYS A 121 -17.74 -8.79 43.20
C LYS A 121 -18.81 -7.73 43.54
N ALA A 122 -18.68 -6.50 43.04
CA ALA A 122 -19.60 -5.39 43.26
C ALA A 122 -20.65 -5.23 42.13
N GLY A 123 -20.70 -6.13 41.16
CA GLY A 123 -21.61 -6.07 40.01
C GLY A 123 -20.90 -5.72 38.70
N PHE A 124 -21.68 -5.31 37.69
CA PHE A 124 -21.18 -5.02 36.35
C PHE A 124 -20.26 -3.77 36.35
N SER A 125 -19.05 -3.90 35.81
CA SER A 125 -18.04 -2.83 35.79
C SER A 125 -17.61 -2.51 34.36
N ILE A 126 -17.64 -1.22 34.03
CA ILE A 126 -17.24 -0.70 32.71
C ILE A 126 -15.72 -0.48 32.64
N ALA A 127 -15.02 -0.46 33.78
CA ALA A 127 -13.57 -0.20 33.83
C ALA A 127 -12.75 -1.16 32.96
N ASN A 128 -13.21 -2.39 32.79
CA ASN A 128 -12.56 -3.42 32.01
C ASN A 128 -12.86 -3.35 30.49
N PHE A 129 -13.68 -2.42 30.03
CA PHE A 129 -14.08 -2.31 28.60
C PHE A 129 -13.21 -1.34 27.80
N GLY A 130 -12.44 -0.49 28.48
CA GLY A 130 -11.49 0.42 27.85
C GLY A 130 -10.16 -0.24 27.52
N VAL A 131 -9.12 0.59 27.38
CA VAL A 131 -7.76 0.19 27.03
C VAL A 131 -7.19 -0.91 27.95
N PHE A 132 -7.52 -0.85 29.25
CA PHE A 132 -7.09 -1.86 30.23
C PHE A 132 -7.55 -3.29 29.91
N GLY A 133 -8.70 -3.45 29.24
CA GLY A 133 -9.26 -4.75 28.89
C GLY A 133 -8.73 -5.35 27.58
N VAL A 134 -8.03 -4.58 26.76
CA VAL A 134 -7.68 -4.94 25.37
C VAL A 134 -6.90 -6.26 25.30
N PHE A 135 -5.98 -6.49 26.24
CA PHE A 135 -5.22 -7.74 26.25
C PHE A 135 -6.10 -8.97 26.47
N VAL A 136 -6.96 -8.92 27.49
CA VAL A 136 -7.91 -10.00 27.79
C VAL A 136 -8.88 -10.16 26.63
N ALA A 137 -9.32 -9.06 26.02
CA ALA A 137 -10.16 -9.06 24.85
C ALA A 137 -9.55 -9.83 23.67
N ILE A 138 -8.28 -9.59 23.33
CA ILE A 138 -7.59 -10.32 22.25
C ILE A 138 -7.52 -11.83 22.55
N ILE A 139 -7.15 -12.20 23.77
CA ILE A 139 -7.08 -13.62 24.18
C ILE A 139 -8.46 -14.27 24.09
N VAL A 140 -9.48 -13.62 24.67
CA VAL A 140 -10.86 -14.12 24.67
C VAL A 140 -11.32 -14.28 23.23
N ALA A 141 -11.18 -13.27 22.37
CA ALA A 141 -11.60 -13.32 20.98
C ALA A 141 -11.02 -14.51 20.21
N VAL A 142 -9.73 -14.82 20.40
CA VAL A 142 -9.08 -15.96 19.74
C VAL A 142 -9.58 -17.29 20.32
N VAL A 143 -9.63 -17.41 21.64
CA VAL A 143 -10.00 -18.65 22.33
C VAL A 143 -11.48 -18.97 22.11
N SER A 144 -12.36 -17.98 22.24
CA SER A 144 -13.80 -18.12 21.97
C SER A 144 -14.07 -18.44 20.51
N SER A 145 -13.42 -17.77 19.55
CA SER A 145 -13.56 -18.11 18.13
C SER A 145 -13.12 -19.55 17.84
N LYS A 146 -11.98 -19.99 18.39
CA LYS A 146 -11.49 -21.35 18.19
C LYS A 146 -12.42 -22.40 18.82
N LEU A 147 -12.93 -22.12 20.03
CA LEU A 147 -13.88 -23.00 20.71
C LEU A 147 -15.19 -23.06 19.94
N PHE A 148 -15.74 -21.92 19.53
CA PHE A 148 -16.97 -21.80 18.76
C PHE A 148 -16.89 -22.53 17.42
N LEU A 149 -15.79 -22.40 16.67
CA LEU A 149 -15.55 -23.14 15.43
C LEU A 149 -15.48 -24.64 15.68
N LYS A 150 -14.75 -25.07 16.73
CA LYS A 150 -14.64 -26.49 17.08
C LYS A 150 -16.00 -27.07 17.46
N LEU A 151 -16.78 -26.36 18.28
CA LEU A 151 -18.13 -26.79 18.66
C LEU A 151 -19.06 -26.83 17.45
N SER A 152 -18.96 -25.82 16.57
CA SER A 152 -19.71 -25.77 15.31
C SER A 152 -19.36 -26.90 14.35
N SER A 153 -18.18 -27.53 14.46
CA SER A 153 -17.81 -28.68 13.62
C SER A 153 -18.58 -29.96 13.97
N PHE A 154 -19.12 -30.06 15.19
CA PHE A 154 -19.88 -31.25 15.61
C PHE A 154 -21.31 -31.21 15.09
N LYS A 155 -21.64 -32.17 14.21
CA LYS A 155 -22.98 -32.26 13.58
C LYS A 155 -24.14 -32.37 14.59
N PHE A 156 -23.94 -33.02 15.74
CA PHE A 156 -24.98 -33.18 16.76
C PHE A 156 -25.32 -31.88 17.51
N LEU A 157 -24.42 -30.88 17.47
CA LEU A 157 -24.67 -29.56 18.06
C LEU A 157 -25.34 -28.59 17.08
N ARG A 158 -25.57 -28.99 15.82
CA ARG A 158 -26.26 -28.16 14.84
C ARG A 158 -27.75 -28.48 14.85
N ILE A 159 -28.56 -27.47 15.17
CA ILE A 159 -30.01 -27.55 14.98
C ILE A 159 -30.27 -27.56 13.47
N LYS A 160 -31.11 -28.48 12.98
CA LYS A 160 -31.57 -28.43 11.59
C LYS A 160 -32.38 -27.15 11.39
N ALA A 161 -31.91 -26.27 10.52
CA ALA A 161 -32.67 -25.09 10.12
C ALA A 161 -33.84 -25.51 9.22
N PHE A 162 -35.02 -24.94 9.47
CA PHE A 162 -36.25 -25.18 8.71
C PHE A 162 -36.55 -23.98 7.81
N SER A 163 -35.63 -23.63 6.91
CA SER A 163 -35.89 -22.62 5.87
C SER A 163 -35.77 -23.24 4.49
N ASP A 164 -36.62 -22.84 3.55
CA ASP A 164 -36.62 -23.32 2.15
C ASP A 164 -35.46 -22.72 1.32
N GLY A 165 -34.28 -22.53 1.93
CA GLY A 165 -33.05 -22.08 1.26
C GLY A 165 -33.04 -20.60 0.84
N ALA A 166 -34.09 -19.83 1.13
CA ALA A 166 -34.20 -18.43 0.70
C ALA A 166 -33.39 -17.44 1.56
N ASN A 167 -32.98 -17.80 2.79
CA ASN A 167 -32.28 -16.86 3.68
C ASN A 167 -31.15 -17.53 4.48
N SER A 168 -29.97 -17.63 3.86
CA SER A 168 -28.77 -18.28 4.43
C SER A 168 -28.36 -17.72 5.80
N THR A 169 -28.64 -16.44 6.07
CA THR A 169 -28.36 -15.79 7.36
C THR A 169 -29.15 -16.42 8.51
N TYR A 170 -30.41 -16.79 8.28
CA TYR A 170 -31.25 -17.44 9.29
C TYR A 170 -30.72 -18.83 9.63
N ASP A 171 -30.32 -19.60 8.61
CA ASP A 171 -29.78 -20.94 8.81
C ASP A 171 -28.47 -20.91 9.62
N TYR A 172 -27.59 -19.94 9.35
CA TYR A 172 -26.38 -19.73 10.15
C TYR A 172 -26.70 -19.37 11.60
N ALA A 173 -27.72 -18.54 11.85
CA ALA A 173 -28.12 -18.17 13.20
C ALA A 173 -28.64 -19.38 14.00
N VAL A 174 -29.57 -20.14 13.44
CA VAL A 174 -30.18 -21.30 14.11
C VAL A 174 -29.17 -22.41 14.36
N THR A 175 -28.32 -22.73 13.38
CA THR A 175 -27.30 -23.78 13.53
C THR A 175 -26.23 -23.43 14.55
N SER A 176 -26.03 -22.14 14.84
CA SER A 176 -25.00 -21.64 15.77
C SER A 176 -25.46 -21.55 17.23
N ILE A 177 -26.74 -21.79 17.55
CA ILE A 177 -27.29 -21.60 18.90
C ILE A 177 -26.54 -22.40 19.97
N TYR A 178 -26.42 -23.73 19.81
CA TYR A 178 -25.74 -24.55 20.83
C TYR A 178 -24.24 -24.29 20.91
N PRO A 179 -23.49 -24.19 19.79
CA PRO A 179 -22.08 -23.78 19.85
C PRO A 179 -21.87 -22.44 20.54
N ALA A 180 -22.72 -21.44 20.27
CA ALA A 180 -22.67 -20.13 20.90
C ALA A 180 -22.90 -20.23 22.42
N MET A 181 -23.97 -20.90 22.82
CA MET A 181 -24.35 -21.09 24.22
C MET A 181 -23.25 -21.78 25.02
N LEU A 182 -22.72 -22.90 24.51
CA LEU A 182 -21.64 -23.64 25.17
C LEU A 182 -20.33 -22.84 25.27
N THR A 183 -20.03 -22.01 24.27
CA THR A 183 -18.86 -21.13 24.29
C THR A 183 -18.98 -20.09 25.41
N ILE A 184 -20.12 -19.42 25.53
CA ILE A 184 -20.33 -18.40 26.59
C ILE A 184 -20.35 -19.05 27.98
N ILE A 185 -21.03 -20.19 28.14
CA ILE A 185 -21.07 -20.95 29.40
C ILE A 185 -19.65 -21.32 29.84
N PHE A 186 -18.78 -21.76 28.91
CA PHE A 186 -17.40 -22.08 29.23
C PHE A 186 -16.64 -20.90 29.86
N PHE A 187 -16.76 -19.69 29.31
CA PHE A 187 -16.11 -18.50 29.88
C PHE A 187 -16.73 -18.06 31.21
N ALA A 188 -18.06 -18.16 31.35
CA ALA A 188 -18.74 -17.88 32.61
C ALA A 188 -18.29 -18.84 33.74
N LEU A 189 -18.14 -20.13 33.43
CA LEU A 189 -17.63 -21.13 34.37
C LEU A 189 -16.17 -20.85 34.76
N ILE A 190 -15.33 -20.48 33.79
CA ILE A 190 -13.95 -20.06 34.08
C ILE A 190 -13.94 -18.87 35.04
N LYS A 191 -14.75 -17.84 34.81
CA LYS A 191 -14.86 -16.70 35.71
C LYS A 191 -15.25 -17.11 37.13
N GLN A 192 -16.22 -18.02 37.25
CA GLN A 192 -16.65 -18.52 38.56
C GLN A 192 -15.51 -19.27 39.27
N ILE A 193 -14.76 -20.11 38.55
CA ILE A 193 -13.59 -20.82 39.09
C ILE A 193 -12.52 -19.81 39.56
N LEU A 194 -12.16 -18.83 38.72
CA LEU A 194 -11.18 -17.80 39.08
C LEU A 194 -11.59 -17.01 40.33
N THR A 195 -12.86 -16.66 40.44
CA THR A 195 -13.37 -15.84 41.54
C THR A 195 -13.49 -16.63 42.84
N VAL A 196 -14.00 -17.85 42.80
CA VAL A 196 -14.28 -18.65 44.00
C VAL A 196 -13.07 -19.45 44.48
N MET A 197 -12.32 -20.08 43.56
CA MET A 197 -11.22 -20.97 43.93
C MET A 197 -9.89 -20.24 44.09
N LEU A 198 -9.65 -19.16 43.34
CA LEU A 198 -8.37 -18.47 43.32
C LEU A 198 -8.42 -17.06 43.92
N ASP A 199 -9.59 -16.59 44.35
CA ASP A 199 -9.85 -15.21 44.82
C ASP A 199 -9.40 -14.11 43.84
N ILE A 200 -9.42 -14.42 42.54
CA ILE A 200 -9.06 -13.49 41.47
C ILE A 200 -10.35 -12.89 40.91
N SER A 201 -10.65 -11.65 41.30
CA SER A 201 -11.82 -10.93 40.75
C SER A 201 -11.56 -10.47 39.32
N ASP A 202 -10.35 -10.00 39.00
CA ASP A 202 -10.02 -9.40 37.71
C ASP A 202 -8.68 -9.93 37.20
N ILE A 203 -8.71 -10.47 35.97
CA ILE A 203 -7.53 -11.02 35.30
C ILE A 203 -6.48 -9.92 35.07
N GLN A 204 -6.92 -8.69 34.79
CA GLN A 204 -6.07 -7.52 34.61
C GLN A 204 -5.27 -7.19 35.88
N ASN A 205 -5.92 -7.25 37.05
CA ASN A 205 -5.27 -7.01 38.34
C ASN A 205 -4.29 -8.12 38.69
N LEU A 206 -4.62 -9.39 38.37
CA LEU A 206 -3.69 -10.51 38.51
C LEU A 206 -2.39 -10.25 37.74
N ILE A 207 -2.49 -9.89 36.46
CA ILE A 207 -1.32 -9.62 35.61
C ILE A 207 -0.50 -8.47 36.20
N SER A 208 -1.16 -7.36 36.58
CA SER A 208 -0.49 -6.18 37.14
C SER A 208 0.23 -6.50 38.45
N ASN A 209 -0.39 -7.31 39.33
CA ASN A 209 0.22 -7.73 40.59
C ASN A 209 1.40 -8.69 40.39
N LEU A 210 1.29 -9.62 39.43
CA LEU A 210 2.39 -10.52 39.07
C LEU A 210 3.61 -9.73 38.56
N LEU A 211 3.37 -8.76 37.67
CA LEU A 211 4.42 -7.87 37.17
C LEU A 211 5.03 -7.07 38.31
N TYR A 212 4.22 -6.43 39.16
CA TYR A 212 4.72 -5.68 40.32
C TYR A 212 5.58 -6.53 41.26
N ASN A 213 5.16 -7.75 41.59
CA ASN A 213 5.94 -8.66 42.44
C ASN A 213 7.25 -9.10 41.79
N GLY A 214 7.32 -9.12 40.46
CA GLY A 214 8.57 -9.29 39.73
C GLY A 214 9.48 -8.07 39.88
N PHE A 215 8.93 -6.87 39.70
CA PHE A 215 9.66 -5.60 39.81
C PHE A 215 10.20 -5.34 41.21
N SER A 216 9.44 -5.64 42.27
CA SER A 216 9.85 -5.40 43.65
C SER A 216 11.07 -6.21 44.09
N LYS A 217 11.42 -7.28 43.37
CA LYS A 217 12.65 -8.06 43.60
C LYS A 217 13.90 -7.37 43.05
N VAL A 218 13.74 -6.42 42.12
CA VAL A 218 14.85 -5.67 41.52
C VAL A 218 15.21 -4.50 42.43
N LYS A 219 16.27 -4.68 43.23
CA LYS A 219 16.70 -3.67 44.21
C LYS A 219 17.46 -2.47 43.61
N SER A 220 18.01 -2.61 42.41
CA SER A 220 18.79 -1.53 41.77
C SER A 220 17.87 -0.58 40.99
N PRO A 221 17.86 0.73 41.31
CA PRO A 221 17.07 1.72 40.57
C PRO A 221 17.39 1.75 39.07
N PHE A 222 18.67 1.54 38.70
CA PHE A 222 19.06 1.51 37.30
C PHE A 222 18.42 0.34 36.54
N TRP A 223 18.54 -0.88 37.07
CA TRP A 223 17.99 -2.05 36.40
C TRP A 223 16.46 -2.07 36.42
N SER A 224 15.82 -1.50 37.45
CA SER A 224 14.36 -1.38 37.49
C SER A 224 13.84 -0.44 36.39
N GLY A 225 14.50 0.69 36.14
CA GLY A 225 14.13 1.59 35.04
C GLY A 225 14.33 0.99 33.65
N ILE A 226 15.43 0.28 33.42
CA ILE A 226 15.68 -0.41 32.15
C ILE A 226 14.65 -1.52 31.93
N LEU A 227 14.36 -2.33 32.95
CA LEU A 227 13.33 -3.37 32.87
C LEU A 227 11.93 -2.78 32.63
N PHE A 228 11.63 -1.64 33.25
CA PHE A 228 10.36 -0.92 33.07
C PHE A 228 10.15 -0.51 31.62
N ILE A 229 11.12 0.20 31.04
CA ILE A 229 11.06 0.59 29.64
C ILE A 229 11.02 -0.64 28.73
N PHE A 230 11.87 -1.64 28.95
CA PHE A 230 11.87 -2.83 28.12
C PHE A 230 10.51 -3.55 28.11
N LEU A 231 9.88 -3.72 29.29
CA LEU A 231 8.58 -4.38 29.39
C LEU A 231 7.44 -3.56 28.79
N ILE A 232 7.44 -2.22 28.91
CA ILE A 232 6.46 -1.36 28.21
C ILE A 232 6.45 -1.71 26.72
N HIS A 233 7.63 -1.76 26.09
CA HIS A 233 7.74 -1.96 24.66
C HIS A 233 7.45 -3.40 24.23
N ILE A 234 7.84 -4.39 25.04
CA ILE A 234 7.43 -5.78 24.81
C ILE A 234 5.92 -5.90 24.78
N LEU A 235 5.21 -5.30 25.74
CA LEU A 235 3.76 -5.38 25.81
C LEU A 235 3.13 -4.77 24.55
N TRP A 236 3.63 -3.61 24.11
CA TRP A 236 3.19 -2.96 22.88
C TRP A 236 3.38 -3.80 21.61
N LEU A 237 4.41 -4.64 21.51
CA LEU A 237 4.60 -5.54 20.36
C LEU A 237 3.48 -6.57 20.19
N PHE A 238 2.78 -6.89 21.27
CA PHE A 238 1.62 -7.78 21.26
C PHE A 238 0.29 -7.01 21.18
N GLY A 239 0.33 -5.71 20.89
CA GLY A 239 -0.84 -4.84 20.85
C GLY A 239 -1.39 -4.48 22.24
N MET A 240 -0.62 -4.69 23.30
CA MET A 240 -1.00 -4.27 24.65
C MET A 240 -0.43 -2.89 24.95
N HIS A 241 -1.25 -1.97 25.44
CA HIS A 241 -0.75 -0.67 25.89
C HIS A 241 0.10 -0.82 27.17
N GLY A 242 1.41 -1.01 26.99
CA GLY A 242 2.34 -1.35 28.08
C GLY A 242 2.42 -0.31 29.19
N SER A 243 2.22 0.98 28.86
CA SER A 243 2.16 2.08 29.82
C SER A 243 1.01 1.89 30.81
N HIS A 244 -0.18 1.52 30.34
CA HIS A 244 -1.34 1.29 31.20
C HIS A 244 -1.20 0.03 32.06
N ILE A 245 -0.68 -1.07 31.49
CA ILE A 245 -0.47 -2.32 32.24
C ILE A 245 0.57 -2.14 33.35
N LEU A 246 1.61 -1.35 33.09
CA LEU A 246 2.66 -1.07 34.07
C LEU A 246 2.40 0.19 34.91
N GLU A 247 1.26 0.84 34.76
CA GLU A 247 0.89 2.03 35.55
C GLU A 247 0.91 1.75 37.06
N PRO A 248 0.39 0.62 37.58
CA PRO A 248 0.50 0.29 39.01
C PRO A 248 1.95 0.16 39.51
N VAL A 249 2.87 -0.25 38.62
CA VAL A 249 4.31 -0.31 38.93
C VAL A 249 4.89 1.10 38.94
N ALA A 250 4.53 1.93 37.96
CA ALA A 250 4.96 3.33 37.87
C ALA A 250 4.53 4.14 39.11
N GLN A 251 3.28 4.02 39.52
CA GLN A 251 2.71 4.71 40.69
C GLN A 251 3.39 4.34 42.01
N LYS A 252 3.89 3.10 42.14
CA LYS A 252 4.53 2.64 43.37
C LYS A 252 6.03 2.91 43.42
N ILE A 253 6.71 2.94 42.27
CA ILE A 253 8.18 3.01 42.20
C ILE A 253 8.66 4.38 41.71
N PHE A 254 8.11 4.88 40.59
CA PHE A 254 8.69 6.02 39.87
C PHE A 254 7.97 7.35 40.13
N VAL A 255 6.70 7.32 40.57
CA VAL A 255 5.98 8.54 40.99
C VAL A 255 6.53 9.08 42.32
N PRO A 256 6.76 8.26 43.39
CA PRO A 256 7.32 8.76 44.64
C PRO A 256 8.74 9.33 44.50
N ALA A 257 9.50 8.83 43.53
CA ALA A 257 10.86 9.32 43.21
C ALA A 257 10.86 10.81 42.82
N LEU A 258 9.83 11.27 42.08
CA LEU A 258 9.70 12.70 41.73
C LEU A 258 9.41 13.55 42.97
N THR A 259 8.49 13.09 43.83
CA THR A 259 8.15 13.78 45.08
C THR A 259 9.36 13.87 46.03
N ALA A 260 10.22 12.84 46.06
CA ALA A 260 11.47 12.87 46.80
C ALA A 260 12.40 13.99 46.30
N ASN A 261 12.59 14.12 44.98
CA ASN A 261 13.39 15.21 44.41
C ASN A 261 12.83 16.60 44.72
N GLN A 262 11.50 16.77 44.63
CA GLN A 262 10.83 18.03 44.98
C GLN A 262 11.05 18.40 46.44
N THR A 263 10.96 17.41 47.33
CA THR A 263 11.18 17.59 48.77
C THR A 263 12.64 17.98 49.06
N LEU A 264 13.61 17.32 48.42
CA LEU A 264 15.03 17.65 48.57
C LEU A 264 15.33 19.08 48.12
N ILE A 265 14.79 19.53 46.99
CA ILE A 265 14.94 20.91 46.53
C ILE A 265 14.31 21.91 47.48
N GLY A 266 13.12 21.60 48.01
CA GLY A 266 12.46 22.43 49.03
C GLY A 266 13.29 22.60 50.31
N LEU A 267 14.16 21.63 50.61
CA LEU A 267 15.12 21.66 51.72
C LEU A 267 16.50 22.26 51.32
N GLY A 268 16.67 22.74 50.10
CA GLY A 268 17.94 23.25 49.57
C GLY A 268 18.99 22.17 49.29
N GLN A 269 18.58 20.90 49.23
CA GLN A 269 19.43 19.75 48.95
C GLN A 269 19.39 19.36 47.46
N VAL A 270 20.42 18.63 47.01
CA VAL A 270 20.52 18.15 45.63
C VAL A 270 19.60 16.93 45.42
N PRO A 271 18.80 16.88 44.35
CA PRO A 271 18.03 15.70 43.98
C PRO A 271 18.89 14.44 43.84
N THR A 272 18.33 13.28 44.23
CA THR A 272 19.04 11.99 44.18
C THR A 272 18.46 11.03 43.14
N GLU A 273 17.16 11.10 42.89
CA GLU A 273 16.46 10.11 42.07
C GLU A 273 16.49 10.49 40.59
N ILE A 274 17.23 9.74 39.78
CA ILE A 274 17.32 10.00 38.32
C ILE A 274 16.05 9.50 37.61
N PHE A 275 15.63 8.26 37.89
CA PHE A 275 14.47 7.65 37.25
C PHE A 275 13.18 8.02 37.97
N THR A 276 12.46 8.96 37.37
CA THR A 276 11.09 9.33 37.74
C THR A 276 10.14 8.94 36.61
N LYS A 277 8.83 8.94 36.86
CA LYS A 277 7.86 8.75 35.78
C LYS A 277 8.05 9.81 34.68
N THR A 278 8.24 11.06 35.08
CA THR A 278 8.46 12.19 34.17
C THR A 278 9.75 12.05 33.36
N PHE A 279 10.80 11.44 33.89
CA PHE A 279 12.02 11.14 33.14
C PHE A 279 11.71 10.28 31.90
N PHE A 280 10.94 9.20 32.08
CA PHE A 280 10.58 8.30 30.98
C PHE A 280 9.66 8.99 29.96
N ASP A 281 8.61 9.65 30.45
CA ASP A 281 7.63 10.34 29.61
C ASP A 281 8.28 11.47 28.79
N THR A 282 9.27 12.17 29.36
CA THR A 282 9.91 13.33 28.72
C THR A 282 11.05 12.93 27.77
N PHE A 283 11.94 12.04 28.19
CA PHE A 283 13.21 11.83 27.47
C PHE A 283 13.26 10.54 26.66
N VAL A 284 12.44 9.55 26.99
CA VAL A 284 12.51 8.21 26.40
C VAL A 284 11.35 7.97 25.44
N LEU A 285 10.13 8.26 25.88
CA LEU A 285 8.89 8.02 25.12
C LEU A 285 8.61 9.14 24.11
N LEU A 286 9.62 9.52 23.31
CA LEU A 286 9.54 10.60 22.33
C LEU A 286 8.59 10.25 21.18
N GLY A 287 7.45 10.91 21.10
CA GLY A 287 6.39 10.48 20.21
C GLY A 287 5.72 9.19 20.69
N GLY A 288 5.59 9.01 22.00
CA GLY A 288 4.96 7.84 22.61
C GLY A 288 5.89 6.62 22.70
N CYS A 289 5.31 5.43 22.71
CA CYS A 289 6.07 4.18 22.77
C CYS A 289 6.99 3.99 21.55
N GLY A 290 8.13 3.33 21.75
CA GLY A 290 9.13 3.01 20.73
C GLY A 290 9.96 4.21 20.27
N ALA A 291 9.79 5.37 20.90
CA ALA A 291 10.29 6.65 20.38
C ALA A 291 9.82 6.90 18.92
N THR A 292 8.53 6.70 18.63
CA THR A 292 8.06 6.66 17.22
C THR A 292 8.21 7.96 16.46
N LEU A 293 8.39 9.11 17.12
CA LEU A 293 8.75 10.35 16.42
C LEU A 293 10.09 10.19 15.68
N CYS A 294 11.04 9.45 16.26
CA CYS A 294 12.31 9.11 15.60
C CYS A 294 12.08 8.25 14.35
N LEU A 295 11.14 7.30 14.42
CA LEU A 295 10.77 6.47 13.26
C LEU A 295 10.12 7.31 12.16
N ILE A 296 9.19 8.21 12.50
CA ILE A 296 8.52 9.09 11.53
C ILE A 296 9.55 9.95 10.80
N ILE A 297 10.50 10.55 11.52
CA ILE A 297 11.58 11.35 10.91
C ILE A 297 12.48 10.46 10.05
N ALA A 298 12.83 9.25 10.51
CA ALA A 298 13.61 8.31 9.70
C ALA A 298 12.89 7.96 8.39
N VAL A 299 11.56 7.73 8.43
CA VAL A 299 10.74 7.51 7.23
C VAL A 299 10.72 8.74 6.31
N PHE A 300 10.71 9.97 6.83
CA PHE A 300 10.84 11.15 5.97
C PHE A 300 12.21 11.28 5.29
N ILE A 301 13.29 10.87 5.98
CA ILE A 301 14.66 11.01 5.45
C ILE A 301 14.98 9.92 4.43
N VAL A 302 14.72 8.65 4.77
CA VAL A 302 15.11 7.51 3.94
C VAL A 302 13.94 6.83 3.23
N GLY A 303 12.71 7.07 3.66
CA GLY A 303 11.53 6.43 3.13
C GLY A 303 11.13 6.94 1.75
N ARG A 304 10.70 6.01 0.91
CA ARG A 304 10.28 6.12 -0.49
C ARG A 304 8.89 5.56 -0.71
N HIS A 305 8.38 4.68 0.17
CA HIS A 305 7.05 4.09 0.00
C HIS A 305 5.91 5.09 0.29
N ARG A 306 5.08 5.42 -0.72
CA ARG A 306 4.01 6.45 -0.65
C ARG A 306 3.06 6.27 0.53
N ASN A 307 2.58 5.05 0.79
CA ASN A 307 1.62 4.82 1.88
C ASN A 307 2.23 5.05 3.27
N GLN A 308 3.50 4.65 3.47
CA GLN A 308 4.18 4.90 4.74
C GLN A 308 4.46 6.38 4.94
N LEU A 309 4.84 7.09 3.87
CA LEU A 309 5.03 8.54 3.90
C LEU A 309 3.71 9.29 4.21
N ARG A 310 2.60 8.92 3.55
CA ARG A 310 1.28 9.52 3.81
C ARG A 310 0.85 9.31 5.26
N LEU A 311 0.96 8.07 5.77
CA LEU A 311 0.64 7.78 7.16
C LEU A 311 1.55 8.54 8.13
N SER A 312 2.85 8.59 7.86
CA SER A 312 3.82 9.33 8.68
C SER A 312 3.50 10.83 8.72
N LYS A 313 3.04 11.43 7.60
CA LYS A 313 2.58 12.82 7.56
C LYS A 313 1.36 13.05 8.45
N LEU A 314 0.38 12.15 8.41
CA LEU A 314 -0.82 12.23 9.26
C LEU A 314 -0.46 12.04 10.75
N SER A 315 0.46 11.12 11.07
CA SER A 315 0.87 10.85 12.45
C SER A 315 1.82 11.90 13.02
N PHE A 316 2.56 12.65 12.20
CA PHE A 316 3.62 13.54 12.68
C PHE A 316 3.12 14.55 13.71
N ILE A 317 1.98 15.19 13.45
CA ILE A 317 1.43 16.19 14.38
C ILE A 317 1.00 15.57 15.71
N LEU A 318 0.39 14.38 15.68
CA LEU A 318 0.00 13.66 16.89
C LEU A 318 1.22 13.19 17.68
N ALA A 319 2.26 12.72 16.97
CA ALA A 319 3.50 12.27 17.57
C ALA A 319 4.30 13.42 18.23
N LEU A 320 4.16 14.67 17.79
CA LEU A 320 4.75 15.80 18.52
C LEU A 320 4.20 15.94 19.94
N PHE A 321 2.98 15.45 20.17
CA PHE A 321 2.25 15.44 21.45
C PHE A 321 2.26 14.05 22.09
N ASN A 322 3.21 13.19 21.69
CA ASN A 322 3.38 11.82 22.19
C ASN A 322 2.20 10.88 21.97
N ILE A 323 1.27 11.22 21.06
CA ILE A 323 0.16 10.35 20.62
C ILE A 323 0.61 9.56 19.39
N ASN A 324 0.57 8.23 19.44
CA ASN A 324 1.29 7.39 18.48
C ASN A 324 0.54 6.14 18.01
N GLU A 325 -0.71 5.97 18.39
CA GLU A 325 -1.55 4.84 18.00
C GLU A 325 -1.63 4.71 16.48
N LEU A 326 -1.75 5.84 15.77
CA LEU A 326 -1.83 5.85 14.31
C LEU A 326 -0.59 5.24 13.64
N ILE A 327 0.60 5.51 14.16
CA ILE A 327 1.84 5.01 13.55
C ILE A 327 2.13 3.58 13.97
N VAL A 328 1.86 3.23 15.24
CA VAL A 328 2.08 1.89 15.79
C VAL A 328 1.15 0.84 15.19
N PHE A 329 -0.11 1.22 14.92
CA PHE A 329 -1.09 0.32 14.30
C PHE A 329 -1.17 0.48 12.79
N GLY A 330 -1.01 1.70 12.26
CA GLY A 330 -1.11 1.97 10.83
C GLY A 330 0.12 1.51 10.05
N MET A 331 1.33 1.63 10.61
CA MET A 331 2.46 0.81 10.17
C MET A 331 2.38 -0.49 10.96
N PRO A 332 2.53 -1.66 10.33
CA PRO A 332 2.59 -2.91 11.07
C PRO A 332 3.94 -2.94 11.78
N ILE A 333 4.10 -2.20 12.89
CA ILE A 333 5.25 -2.27 13.80
C ILE A 333 5.01 -3.45 14.72
N VAL A 334 3.77 -3.58 15.20
CA VAL A 334 3.23 -4.73 15.93
C VAL A 334 3.46 -6.00 15.12
N LEU A 335 4.19 -6.95 15.71
CA LEU A 335 4.52 -8.27 15.13
C LEU A 335 5.35 -8.24 13.83
N ASN A 336 5.93 -7.10 13.45
CA ASN A 336 6.85 -7.04 12.32
C ASN A 336 8.29 -7.27 12.77
N PRO A 337 8.96 -8.32 12.28
CA PRO A 337 10.28 -8.70 12.76
C PRO A 337 11.35 -7.63 12.51
N ILE A 338 11.17 -6.76 11.52
CA ILE A 338 12.13 -5.70 11.17
C ILE A 338 12.03 -4.54 12.17
N TYR A 339 10.82 -4.03 12.41
CA TYR A 339 10.62 -2.89 13.31
C TYR A 339 10.60 -3.29 14.78
N MET A 340 10.36 -4.56 15.11
CA MET A 340 10.39 -5.07 16.49
C MET A 340 11.74 -4.80 17.19
N ILE A 341 12.85 -4.96 16.47
CA ILE A 341 14.20 -4.76 17.02
C ILE A 341 14.43 -3.31 17.45
N PRO A 342 14.34 -2.30 16.55
CA PRO A 342 14.55 -0.91 16.94
C PRO A 342 13.48 -0.43 17.94
N PHE A 343 12.24 -0.91 17.83
CA PHE A 343 11.16 -0.57 18.77
C PHE A 343 11.45 -0.99 20.22
N LEU A 344 12.19 -2.09 20.43
CA LEU A 344 12.64 -2.53 21.76
C LEU A 344 13.95 -1.86 22.19
N CYS A 345 14.92 -1.79 21.29
CA CYS A 345 16.29 -1.40 21.63
C CYS A 345 16.44 0.12 21.79
N ILE A 346 15.80 0.93 20.94
CA ILE A 346 15.99 2.38 20.93
C ILE A 346 15.56 3.02 22.26
N PRO A 347 14.37 2.73 22.81
CA PRO A 347 13.97 3.28 24.11
C PRO A 347 14.97 2.95 25.24
N VAL A 348 15.54 1.75 25.24
CA VAL A 348 16.59 1.37 26.20
C VAL A 348 17.86 2.18 25.97
N ILE A 349 18.29 2.37 24.72
CA ILE A 349 19.43 3.22 24.36
C ILE A 349 19.21 4.67 24.81
N LEU A 350 18.05 5.25 24.54
CA LEU A 350 17.70 6.62 24.97
C LEU A 350 17.68 6.73 26.50
N THR A 351 17.18 5.70 27.19
CA THR A 351 17.19 5.64 28.66
C THR A 351 18.61 5.69 29.21
N VAL A 352 19.52 4.89 28.63
CA VAL A 352 20.94 4.85 29.06
C VAL A 352 21.64 6.17 28.77
N PHE A 353 21.47 6.75 27.58
CA PHE A 353 22.09 8.04 27.26
C PHE A 353 21.59 9.17 28.15
N THR A 354 20.28 9.24 28.39
CA THR A 354 19.70 10.25 29.29
C THR A 354 20.16 10.03 30.73
N TYR A 355 20.21 8.79 31.20
CA TYR A 355 20.72 8.46 32.53
C TYR A 355 22.16 8.94 32.72
N LEU A 356 23.05 8.65 31.75
CA LEU A 356 24.44 9.10 31.80
C LEU A 356 24.55 10.62 31.77
N ALA A 357 23.73 11.29 30.95
CA ALA A 357 23.70 12.75 30.88
C ALA A 357 23.28 13.40 32.21
N VAL A 358 22.29 12.83 32.91
CA VAL A 358 21.90 13.31 34.25
C VAL A 358 22.96 12.97 35.28
N TYR A 359 23.50 11.76 35.24
CA TYR A 359 24.52 11.28 36.18
C TYR A 359 25.80 12.14 36.15
N TYR A 360 26.27 12.55 34.96
CA TYR A 360 27.42 13.44 34.79
C TYR A 360 27.08 14.94 34.92
N GLY A 361 25.82 15.29 35.22
CA GLY A 361 25.39 16.67 35.41
C GLY A 361 25.27 17.51 34.13
N LEU A 362 25.24 16.88 32.95
CA LEU A 362 24.98 17.57 31.68
C LEU A 362 23.52 18.02 31.59
N VAL A 363 22.61 17.23 32.15
CA VAL A 363 21.17 17.48 32.18
C VAL A 363 20.69 17.48 33.63
N PRO A 364 19.93 18.49 34.09
CA PRO A 364 19.40 18.50 35.44
C PRO A 364 18.39 17.37 35.68
N TYR A 365 18.17 17.07 36.96
CA TYR A 365 17.14 16.13 37.39
C TYR A 365 15.74 16.63 37.01
N THR A 366 14.81 15.69 36.89
CA THR A 366 13.38 16.02 36.72
C THR A 366 12.77 16.38 38.06
N ILE A 367 12.11 17.54 38.09
CA ILE A 367 11.63 18.17 39.32
C ILE A 367 10.16 18.61 39.23
N ASN A 368 9.67 18.88 38.02
CA ASN A 368 8.27 19.23 37.79
C ASN A 368 7.55 18.05 37.16
N LEU A 369 6.32 17.82 37.59
CA LEU A 369 5.42 16.92 36.86
C LEU A 369 5.06 17.58 35.54
N VAL A 370 5.17 16.82 34.45
CA VAL A 370 4.80 17.24 33.11
C VAL A 370 3.80 16.23 32.56
N GLU A 371 2.72 16.73 31.99
CA GLU A 371 1.75 15.88 31.31
C GLU A 371 2.40 15.19 30.12
N TRP A 372 2.12 13.90 29.94
CA TRP A 372 2.74 13.09 28.90
C TRP A 372 2.40 13.56 27.48
N THR A 373 1.33 14.35 27.30
CA THR A 373 0.95 14.97 26.02
C THR A 373 1.69 16.27 25.71
N THR A 374 2.53 16.75 26.64
CA THR A 374 3.27 18.01 26.45
C THR A 374 4.24 17.87 25.28
N PRO A 375 4.23 18.82 24.31
CA PRO A 375 5.06 18.72 23.13
C PRO A 375 6.54 18.51 23.42
N ILE A 376 7.21 17.80 22.51
CA ILE A 376 8.66 17.66 22.53
C ILE A 376 9.35 19.05 22.56
N PHE A 377 10.51 19.12 23.21
CA PHE A 377 11.27 20.32 23.55
C PHE A 377 10.67 21.15 24.68
N LEU A 378 9.34 21.37 24.68
CA LEU A 378 8.67 22.07 25.78
C LEU A 378 8.67 21.23 27.06
N SER A 379 8.40 19.94 26.94
CA SER A 379 8.44 18.99 28.07
C SER A 379 9.82 18.88 28.71
N GLY A 380 10.90 18.90 27.92
CA GLY A 380 12.28 18.87 28.42
C GLY A 380 12.62 20.07 29.28
N TYR A 381 12.23 21.27 28.85
CA TYR A 381 12.37 22.48 29.64
C TYR A 381 11.45 22.47 30.85
N ALA A 382 10.17 22.13 30.68
CA ALA A 382 9.18 22.16 31.75
C ALA A 382 9.53 21.22 32.91
N SER A 383 10.07 20.02 32.61
CA SER A 383 10.41 19.01 33.63
C SER A 383 11.68 19.33 34.41
N THR A 384 12.65 20.00 33.80
CA THR A 384 13.99 20.28 34.38
C THR A 384 14.24 21.75 34.73
N GLN A 385 13.38 22.65 34.26
CA GLN A 385 13.56 24.11 34.27
C GLN A 385 14.86 24.57 33.58
N SER A 386 15.35 23.79 32.61
CA SER A 386 16.62 24.06 31.92
C SER A 386 16.54 23.75 30.43
N ILE A 387 17.22 24.56 29.63
CA ILE A 387 17.36 24.35 28.19
C ILE A 387 18.10 23.04 27.91
N ASN A 388 18.96 22.58 28.83
CA ASN A 388 19.66 21.31 28.69
C ASN A 388 18.70 20.12 28.62
N GLY A 389 17.52 20.20 29.24
CA GLY A 389 16.46 19.21 29.06
C GLY A 389 15.95 19.17 27.61
N SER A 390 15.62 20.33 27.02
CA SER A 390 15.21 20.40 25.61
C SER A 390 16.32 19.93 24.65
N LEU A 391 17.58 20.28 24.92
CA LEU A 391 18.73 19.82 24.14
C LEU A 391 18.93 18.30 24.24
N MET A 392 18.67 17.72 25.41
CA MET A 392 18.70 16.27 25.60
C MET A 392 17.63 15.57 24.75
N GLN A 393 16.42 16.14 24.65
CA GLN A 393 15.38 15.62 23.75
C GLN A 393 15.80 15.70 22.28
N LEU A 394 16.47 16.79 21.87
CA LEU A 394 17.01 16.92 20.51
C LEU A 394 18.08 15.86 20.24
N PHE A 395 19.00 15.66 21.17
CA PHE A 395 20.03 14.62 21.08
C PHE A 395 19.40 13.23 20.95
N ASN A 396 18.44 12.89 21.82
CA ASN A 396 17.73 11.61 21.77
C ASN A 396 16.97 11.42 20.46
N LEU A 397 16.33 12.47 19.94
CA LEU A 397 15.62 12.45 18.67
C LEU A 397 16.57 12.13 17.51
N VAL A 398 17.75 12.77 17.46
CA VAL A 398 18.76 12.53 16.42
C VAL A 398 19.30 11.11 16.51
N VAL A 399 19.72 10.66 17.70
CA VAL A 399 20.25 9.31 17.93
C VAL A 399 19.23 8.26 17.56
N GLY A 400 18.00 8.38 18.07
CA GLY A 400 16.92 7.44 17.77
C GLY A 400 16.60 7.39 16.28
N THR A 401 16.59 8.55 15.60
CA THR A 401 16.35 8.62 14.15
C THR A 401 17.42 7.88 13.37
N ILE A 402 18.71 8.12 13.67
CA ILE A 402 19.84 7.43 13.04
C ILE A 402 19.74 5.92 13.25
N CYS A 403 19.39 5.48 14.46
CA CYS A 403 19.19 4.06 14.77
C CYS A 403 18.02 3.45 13.99
N TYR A 404 16.95 4.19 13.71
CA TYR A 404 15.81 3.70 12.92
C TYR A 404 16.09 3.61 11.41
N MET A 405 16.89 4.52 10.84
CA MET A 405 17.17 4.57 9.38
C MET A 405 17.55 3.23 8.73
N PRO A 406 18.49 2.40 9.27
CA PRO A 406 18.85 1.13 8.64
C PRO A 406 17.67 0.15 8.58
N PHE A 407 16.79 0.15 9.60
CA PHE A 407 15.61 -0.72 9.64
C PHE A 407 14.52 -0.25 8.70
N VAL A 408 14.34 1.06 8.55
CA VAL A 408 13.42 1.62 7.53
C VAL A 408 13.90 1.19 6.14
N ARG A 409 15.18 1.38 5.79
CA ARG A 409 15.74 0.93 4.51
C ARG A 409 15.57 -0.57 4.28
N LEU A 410 15.77 -1.38 5.33
CA LEU A 410 15.58 -2.83 5.27
C LEU A 410 14.12 -3.20 5.00
N ALA A 411 13.18 -2.55 5.69
CA ALA A 411 11.74 -2.75 5.51
C ALA A 411 11.29 -2.38 4.09
N GLU A 412 11.84 -1.30 3.53
CA GLU A 412 11.56 -0.91 2.14
C GLU A 412 12.09 -1.92 1.13
N GLY A 413 13.31 -2.42 1.33
CA GLY A 413 13.88 -3.46 0.47
C GLY A 413 13.04 -4.74 0.47
N VAL A 414 12.52 -5.14 1.63
CA VAL A 414 11.61 -6.30 1.76
C VAL A 414 10.27 -6.03 1.09
N SER A 415 9.67 -4.86 1.29
CA SER A 415 8.40 -4.47 0.67
C SER A 415 8.51 -4.46 -0.86
N LYS A 416 9.58 -3.88 -1.42
CA LYS A 416 9.83 -3.87 -2.86
C LYS A 416 10.00 -5.26 -3.44
N ALA A 417 10.73 -6.14 -2.75
CA ALA A 417 10.90 -7.53 -3.17
C ALA A 417 9.55 -8.29 -3.22
N ARG A 418 8.71 -8.12 -2.19
CA ARG A 418 7.37 -8.71 -2.15
C ARG A 418 6.47 -8.18 -3.26
N MET A 419 6.50 -6.86 -3.51
CA MET A 419 5.76 -6.23 -4.60
C MET A 419 6.18 -6.81 -5.96
N GLY A 420 7.47 -6.98 -6.23
CA GLY A 420 7.96 -7.60 -7.46
C GLY A 420 7.46 -9.05 -7.63
N GLN A 421 7.51 -9.86 -6.57
CA GLN A 421 6.97 -11.23 -6.61
C GLN A 421 5.46 -11.26 -6.88
N ASN A 422 4.72 -10.35 -6.25
CA ASN A 422 3.28 -10.21 -6.41
C ASN A 422 2.90 -9.79 -7.83
N LEU A 423 3.63 -8.85 -8.43
CA LEU A 423 3.45 -8.46 -9.82
C LEU A 423 3.78 -9.60 -10.78
N GLN A 424 4.83 -10.38 -10.50
CA GLN A 424 5.18 -11.55 -11.30
C GLN A 424 4.03 -12.57 -11.33
N LYS A 425 3.31 -12.78 -10.22
CA LYS A 425 2.12 -13.63 -10.19
C LYS A 425 1.01 -13.11 -11.12
N VAL A 426 0.80 -11.79 -11.16
CA VAL A 426 -0.14 -11.17 -12.11
C VAL A 426 0.30 -11.46 -13.54
N TYR A 427 1.58 -11.27 -13.86
CA TYR A 427 2.11 -11.55 -15.21
C TYR A 427 1.99 -13.02 -15.61
N THR A 428 2.30 -13.95 -14.71
CA THR A 428 2.15 -15.38 -14.99
C THR A 428 0.70 -15.73 -15.32
N LEU A 429 -0.25 -15.29 -14.48
CA LEU A 429 -1.68 -15.54 -14.73
C LEU A 429 -2.19 -14.84 -15.99
N PHE A 430 -1.72 -13.62 -16.26
CA PHE A 430 -2.10 -12.87 -17.46
C PHE A 430 -1.61 -13.58 -18.74
N ASN A 431 -0.39 -14.12 -18.71
CA ASN A 431 0.15 -14.89 -19.84
C ASN A 431 -0.53 -16.24 -20.01
N GLU A 432 -0.87 -16.94 -18.91
CA GLU A 432 -1.62 -18.22 -18.95
C GLU A 432 -3.03 -18.06 -19.53
N GLN A 433 -3.62 -16.87 -19.44
CA GLN A 433 -4.93 -16.55 -20.02
C GLN A 433 -4.83 -15.96 -21.44
N ASN A 434 -3.74 -16.22 -22.17
CA ASN A 434 -3.51 -15.72 -23.53
C ASN A 434 -3.69 -14.19 -23.65
N ARG A 435 -3.27 -13.43 -22.63
CA ARG A 435 -3.40 -11.95 -22.59
C ARG A 435 -4.84 -11.43 -22.64
N VAL A 436 -5.84 -12.28 -22.47
CA VAL A 436 -7.23 -11.87 -22.31
C VAL A 436 -7.47 -11.65 -20.83
N MET A 437 -7.74 -10.40 -20.45
CA MET A 437 -8.06 -10.10 -19.06
C MET A 437 -9.56 -10.18 -18.84
N SER A 438 -10.01 -11.28 -18.24
CA SER A 438 -11.37 -11.36 -17.71
C SER A 438 -11.33 -11.47 -16.20
N ASN A 439 -12.07 -10.59 -15.53
CA ASN A 439 -12.33 -10.66 -14.10
C ASN A 439 -11.09 -10.60 -13.20
N PHE A 440 -10.03 -9.85 -13.55
CA PHE A 440 -8.88 -9.69 -12.64
C PHE A 440 -9.19 -8.68 -11.53
N THR A 441 -9.81 -7.55 -11.87
CA THR A 441 -10.20 -6.53 -10.87
C THR A 441 -11.34 -6.99 -9.97
N THR A 442 -12.05 -8.06 -10.33
CA THR A 442 -13.15 -8.63 -9.53
C THR A 442 -12.70 -9.79 -8.62
N ARG A 443 -11.44 -10.22 -8.69
CA ARG A 443 -10.92 -11.30 -7.81
C ARG A 443 -10.77 -10.83 -6.36
N TYR A 444 -11.02 -11.73 -5.42
CA TYR A 444 -10.84 -11.46 -3.99
C TYR A 444 -9.46 -11.87 -3.43
N ASP A 445 -8.52 -12.26 -4.30
CA ASP A 445 -7.16 -12.65 -3.92
C ASP A 445 -6.15 -11.50 -4.07
N ASP A 446 -4.88 -11.77 -3.73
CA ASP A 446 -3.79 -10.80 -3.84
C ASP A 446 -3.64 -10.24 -5.28
N VAL A 447 -3.87 -11.08 -6.28
CA VAL A 447 -3.82 -10.71 -7.70
C VAL A 447 -4.89 -9.68 -8.02
N GLY A 448 -6.14 -9.89 -7.57
CA GLY A 448 -7.20 -8.90 -7.77
C GLY A 448 -6.97 -7.61 -7.00
N ASN A 449 -6.38 -7.66 -5.81
CA ASN A 449 -5.99 -6.46 -5.07
C ASN A 449 -4.95 -5.64 -5.84
N ILE A 450 -3.95 -6.30 -6.45
CA ILE A 450 -2.92 -5.63 -7.26
C ILE A 450 -3.52 -5.06 -8.53
N ALA A 451 -4.39 -5.81 -9.23
CA ALA A 451 -5.08 -5.34 -10.42
C ALA A 451 -5.88 -4.06 -10.13
N ARG A 452 -6.74 -4.07 -9.09
CA ARG A 452 -7.49 -2.87 -8.66
C ARG A 452 -6.57 -1.71 -8.30
N PHE A 453 -5.47 -1.99 -7.61
CA PHE A 453 -4.50 -0.96 -7.23
C PHE A 453 -3.82 -0.35 -8.46
N LEU A 454 -3.34 -1.17 -9.40
CA LEU A 454 -2.75 -0.70 -10.65
C LEU A 454 -3.76 0.08 -11.49
N THR A 455 -5.02 -0.37 -11.59
CA THR A 455 -6.09 0.37 -12.28
C THR A 455 -6.29 1.77 -11.69
N ALA A 456 -6.38 1.88 -10.36
CA ALA A 456 -6.53 3.19 -9.71
C ALA A 456 -5.31 4.09 -9.94
N ASP A 457 -4.10 3.52 -9.87
CA ASP A 457 -2.86 4.27 -10.13
C ASP A 457 -2.70 4.62 -11.62
N LEU A 458 -3.25 3.84 -12.56
CA LEU A 458 -3.22 4.14 -14.00
C LEU A 458 -3.97 5.45 -14.30
N GLU A 459 -5.14 5.65 -13.69
CA GLU A 459 -5.91 6.89 -13.85
C GLU A 459 -5.19 8.11 -13.27
N ASP A 460 -4.58 7.98 -12.08
CA ASP A 460 -3.77 9.04 -11.45
C ASP A 460 -2.49 9.32 -12.24
N ASP A 461 -1.79 8.28 -12.70
CA ASP A 461 -0.50 8.40 -13.41
C ASP A 461 -0.66 8.98 -14.83
N LEU A 462 -1.83 8.80 -15.45
CA LEU A 462 -2.20 9.45 -16.72
C LEU A 462 -2.25 10.98 -16.57
N GLN A 463 -2.78 11.48 -15.46
CA GLN A 463 -2.83 12.92 -15.17
C GLN A 463 -1.46 13.49 -14.74
N ASN A 464 -0.61 12.66 -14.12
CA ASN A 464 0.65 13.08 -13.51
C ASN A 464 1.91 12.86 -14.38
N LYS A 465 1.78 12.70 -15.71
CA LYS A 465 2.88 12.54 -16.70
C LYS A 465 3.85 11.39 -16.39
N ARG A 466 3.34 10.27 -15.88
CA ARG A 466 4.15 9.06 -15.57
C ARG A 466 3.98 7.94 -16.58
N ILE A 467 3.03 8.14 -17.47
CA ILE A 467 2.85 7.41 -18.71
C ILE A 467 3.52 8.25 -19.80
N SER A 468 4.28 7.59 -20.66
CA SER A 468 5.03 8.20 -21.77
C SER A 468 4.93 7.32 -23.00
N LEU A 469 5.07 7.92 -24.18
CA LEU A 469 5.27 7.18 -25.42
C LEU A 469 6.75 7.05 -25.71
N PHE A 470 7.16 5.84 -26.04
CA PHE A 470 8.44 5.57 -26.67
C PHE A 470 8.15 5.22 -28.12
N TYR A 471 9.09 5.48 -29.00
CA TYR A 471 8.93 5.34 -30.43
C TYR A 471 9.94 4.33 -30.96
N GLN A 472 9.45 3.29 -31.63
CA GLN A 472 10.33 2.37 -32.35
C GLN A 472 10.48 2.81 -33.81
N PRO A 473 11.68 3.16 -34.28
CA PRO A 473 11.90 3.58 -35.67
C PRO A 473 11.52 2.49 -36.68
N GLN A 474 10.90 2.90 -37.77
CA GLN A 474 10.64 2.10 -38.96
C GLN A 474 11.51 2.62 -40.10
N VAL A 475 12.31 1.74 -40.71
CA VAL A 475 13.37 2.13 -41.65
C VAL A 475 13.25 1.44 -43.01
N ASP A 476 13.78 2.10 -44.04
CA ASP A 476 13.99 1.47 -45.35
C ASP A 476 15.27 0.60 -45.37
N TYR A 477 15.59 0.06 -46.55
CA TYR A 477 16.76 -0.78 -46.73
C TYR A 477 18.08 -0.05 -46.47
N GLU A 478 18.15 1.22 -46.83
CA GLU A 478 19.30 2.10 -46.60
C GLU A 478 19.44 2.54 -45.13
N GLY A 479 18.41 2.31 -44.31
CA GLY A 479 18.36 2.68 -42.90
C GLY A 479 17.80 4.08 -42.64
N ASN A 480 17.18 4.72 -43.63
CA ASN A 480 16.48 5.98 -43.43
C ASN A 480 15.15 5.73 -42.72
N VAL A 481 14.86 6.55 -41.72
CA VAL A 481 13.60 6.49 -40.98
C VAL A 481 12.48 7.09 -41.82
N PHE A 482 11.43 6.32 -42.09
CA PHE A 482 10.22 6.77 -42.77
C PHE A 482 9.01 6.81 -41.83
N GLY A 483 9.10 6.12 -40.69
CA GLY A 483 8.03 6.06 -39.70
C GLY A 483 8.52 5.69 -38.32
N ALA A 484 7.61 5.70 -37.34
CA ALA A 484 7.87 5.16 -36.03
C ALA A 484 6.58 4.65 -35.37
N GLU A 485 6.67 3.55 -34.64
CA GLU A 485 5.54 3.03 -33.86
C GLU A 485 5.55 3.62 -32.45
N ALA A 486 4.43 4.24 -32.06
CA ALA A 486 4.23 4.79 -30.73
C ALA A 486 3.81 3.67 -29.75
N LEU A 487 4.70 3.37 -28.82
CA LEU A 487 4.55 2.30 -27.85
C LEU A 487 4.44 2.86 -26.43
N LEU A 488 3.37 2.45 -25.75
CA LEU A 488 3.11 2.85 -24.37
C LEU A 488 4.23 2.39 -23.44
N ARG A 489 4.69 3.30 -22.57
CA ARG A 489 5.59 3.00 -21.46
C ARG A 489 5.04 3.61 -20.18
N TRP A 490 4.59 2.75 -19.28
CA TRP A 490 4.09 3.16 -17.98
C TRP A 490 5.13 2.87 -16.89
N LYS A 491 5.74 3.94 -16.37
CA LYS A 491 6.74 3.84 -15.29
C LYS A 491 6.06 4.06 -13.94
N HIS A 492 5.54 2.97 -13.40
CA HIS A 492 4.86 2.98 -12.11
C HIS A 492 5.84 3.20 -10.94
N ASN A 493 5.42 3.99 -9.95
CA ASN A 493 6.28 4.42 -8.85
C ASN A 493 6.82 3.27 -7.99
N SER A 494 5.97 2.28 -7.72
CA SER A 494 6.29 1.18 -6.81
C SER A 494 6.76 -0.07 -7.54
N TYR A 495 6.38 -0.23 -8.81
CA TYR A 495 6.55 -1.46 -9.59
C TYR A 495 7.57 -1.31 -10.74
N GLY A 496 8.01 -0.08 -11.05
CA GLY A 496 8.86 0.18 -12.21
C GLY A 496 8.04 0.15 -13.50
N TYR A 497 8.64 -0.25 -14.61
CA TYR A 497 7.92 -0.37 -15.87
C TYR A 497 6.90 -1.50 -15.81
N ILE A 498 5.64 -1.15 -16.02
CA ILE A 498 4.56 -2.13 -16.16
C ILE A 498 4.53 -2.61 -17.61
N TYR A 499 4.43 -3.92 -17.78
CA TYR A 499 4.23 -4.55 -19.08
C TYR A 499 3.03 -3.91 -19.83
N PRO A 500 3.23 -3.30 -21.01
CA PRO A 500 2.18 -2.51 -21.67
C PRO A 500 0.89 -3.27 -21.97
N PRO A 501 0.91 -4.55 -22.41
CA PRO A 501 -0.33 -5.32 -22.58
C PRO A 501 -1.15 -5.48 -21.29
N LEU A 502 -0.50 -5.57 -20.12
CA LEU A 502 -1.24 -5.56 -18.84
C LEU A 502 -1.90 -4.19 -18.60
N ALA A 503 -1.22 -3.09 -18.93
CA ALA A 503 -1.77 -1.75 -18.76
C ALA A 503 -3.00 -1.51 -19.65
N ILE A 504 -2.94 -1.94 -20.92
CA ILE A 504 -4.06 -1.87 -21.87
C ILE A 504 -5.23 -2.70 -21.35
N ALA A 505 -4.98 -3.95 -20.94
CA ALA A 505 -6.01 -4.80 -20.39
C ALA A 505 -6.67 -4.21 -19.13
N LEU A 506 -5.88 -3.58 -18.25
CA LEU A 506 -6.41 -2.89 -17.05
C LEU A 506 -7.26 -1.69 -17.42
N ALA A 507 -6.90 -0.96 -18.47
CA ALA A 507 -7.70 0.14 -18.99
C ALA A 507 -9.03 -0.35 -19.58
N GLU A 508 -9.03 -1.47 -20.29
CA GLU A 508 -10.26 -2.08 -20.85
C GLU A 508 -11.21 -2.57 -19.76
N GLU A 509 -10.72 -3.37 -18.80
CA GLU A 509 -11.57 -3.92 -17.73
C GLU A 509 -12.18 -2.81 -16.85
N SER A 510 -11.50 -1.67 -16.72
CA SER A 510 -11.95 -0.54 -15.89
C SER A 510 -12.70 0.55 -16.64
N GLY A 511 -12.89 0.42 -17.96
CA GLY A 511 -13.53 1.44 -18.79
C GLY A 511 -12.68 2.72 -18.96
N LEU A 512 -11.37 2.65 -18.74
CA LEU A 512 -10.42 3.74 -18.96
C LEU A 512 -9.81 3.73 -20.38
N MET A 513 -10.14 2.74 -21.21
CA MET A 513 -9.52 2.57 -22.53
C MET A 513 -9.66 3.79 -23.42
N ASP A 514 -10.82 4.43 -23.46
CA ASP A 514 -11.02 5.66 -24.24
C ASP A 514 -10.09 6.78 -23.77
N LYS A 515 -10.01 7.01 -22.45
CA LYS A 515 -9.12 8.06 -21.89
C LYS A 515 -7.66 7.80 -22.24
N LEU A 516 -7.20 6.55 -22.11
CA LEU A 516 -5.83 6.17 -22.42
C LEU A 516 -5.56 6.29 -23.93
N GLY A 517 -6.46 5.77 -24.77
CA GLY A 517 -6.33 5.79 -26.22
C GLY A 517 -6.28 7.20 -26.81
N TYR A 518 -7.15 8.11 -26.35
CA TYR A 518 -7.10 9.50 -26.80
C TYR A 518 -5.86 10.23 -26.29
N TRP A 519 -5.40 9.95 -25.07
CA TRP A 519 -4.13 10.49 -24.58
C TRP A 519 -2.94 10.02 -25.42
N ILE A 520 -2.92 8.76 -25.86
CA ILE A 520 -1.89 8.23 -26.77
C ILE A 520 -1.92 9.00 -28.10
N LEU A 521 -3.10 9.12 -28.73
CA LEU A 521 -3.27 9.83 -29.99
C LEU A 521 -2.87 11.31 -29.90
N GLU A 522 -3.29 11.99 -28.84
CA GLU A 522 -2.97 13.40 -28.60
C GLU A 522 -1.46 13.58 -28.39
N THR A 523 -0.82 12.69 -27.63
CA THR A 523 0.63 12.73 -27.40
C THR A 523 1.40 12.48 -28.69
N ALA A 524 1.00 11.49 -29.49
CA ALA A 524 1.61 11.20 -30.80
C ALA A 524 1.46 12.38 -31.78
N CYS A 525 0.28 13.00 -31.84
CA CYS A 525 0.05 14.18 -32.69
C CYS A 525 0.85 15.39 -32.22
N SER A 526 0.95 15.62 -30.91
CA SER A 526 1.80 16.66 -30.33
C SER A 526 3.28 16.45 -30.67
N ASP A 527 3.76 15.21 -30.60
CA ASP A 527 5.14 14.87 -30.96
C ASP A 527 5.41 15.03 -32.46
N LEU A 528 4.46 14.68 -33.33
CA LEU A 528 4.51 14.98 -34.77
C LEU A 528 4.54 16.49 -35.05
N GLU A 529 3.72 17.28 -34.36
CA GLU A 529 3.74 18.75 -34.49
C GLU A 529 5.12 19.31 -34.15
N ARG A 530 5.76 18.79 -33.08
CA ARG A 530 7.13 19.15 -32.70
C ARG A 530 8.14 18.74 -33.78
N MET A 531 8.03 17.53 -34.34
CA MET A 531 8.88 17.08 -35.46
C MET A 531 8.75 18.00 -36.68
N ASN A 532 7.52 18.34 -37.08
CA ASN A 532 7.24 19.23 -38.19
C ASN A 532 7.87 20.62 -38.00
N LYS A 533 7.82 21.17 -36.78
CA LYS A 533 8.47 22.46 -36.43
C LYS A 533 9.99 22.40 -36.51
N MET A 534 10.59 21.21 -36.37
CA MET A 534 12.04 20.98 -36.55
C MET A 534 12.42 20.74 -38.02
N GLY A 535 11.46 20.78 -38.95
CA GLY A 535 11.68 20.52 -40.37
C GLY A 535 11.76 19.03 -40.73
N ILE A 536 11.46 18.13 -39.78
CA ILE A 536 11.29 16.71 -40.06
C ILE A 536 9.89 16.56 -40.66
N GLN A 537 9.84 16.32 -41.97
CA GLN A 537 8.60 16.11 -42.72
C GLN A 537 8.57 14.67 -43.22
N GLU A 538 7.37 14.19 -43.58
CA GLU A 538 7.16 12.87 -44.20
C GLU A 538 7.37 11.65 -43.30
N ILE A 539 7.55 11.83 -41.98
CA ILE A 539 7.48 10.72 -41.02
C ILE A 539 6.02 10.38 -40.72
N THR A 540 5.72 9.08 -40.72
CA THR A 540 4.43 8.54 -40.28
C THR A 540 4.56 7.96 -38.87
N VAL A 541 3.71 8.36 -37.93
CA VAL A 541 3.65 7.75 -36.60
C VAL A 541 2.47 6.78 -36.54
N SER A 542 2.79 5.53 -36.25
CA SER A 542 1.83 4.45 -36.04
C SER A 542 1.32 4.45 -34.60
N VAL A 543 0.00 4.30 -34.42
CA VAL A 543 -0.66 4.20 -33.11
C VAL A 543 -1.62 3.01 -33.11
N ASN A 544 -1.44 2.13 -32.12
CA ASN A 544 -2.32 1.00 -31.87
C ASN A 544 -3.68 1.44 -31.31
N VAL A 545 -4.77 0.91 -31.87
CA VAL A 545 -6.14 1.19 -31.42
C VAL A 545 -6.84 -0.12 -31.07
N SER A 546 -7.52 -0.15 -29.91
CA SER A 546 -8.28 -1.34 -29.48
C SER A 546 -9.65 -1.43 -30.15
N ALA A 547 -10.24 -2.63 -30.09
CA ALA A 547 -11.58 -2.89 -30.62
C ALA A 547 -12.63 -1.97 -30.01
N VAL A 548 -12.60 -1.80 -28.68
CA VAL A 548 -13.57 -0.98 -27.93
C VAL A 548 -13.51 0.48 -28.39
N GLN A 549 -12.30 1.01 -28.59
CA GLN A 549 -12.12 2.41 -29.01
C GLN A 549 -12.57 2.61 -30.47
N LEU A 550 -12.21 1.68 -31.37
CA LEU A 550 -12.59 1.76 -32.78
C LEU A 550 -14.11 1.63 -32.98
N GLU A 551 -14.78 0.84 -32.15
CA GLU A 551 -16.24 0.69 -32.15
C GLU A 551 -16.97 1.85 -31.44
N SER A 552 -16.27 2.87 -30.91
CA SER A 552 -16.89 4.04 -30.30
C SER A 552 -17.47 4.99 -31.35
N ASP A 553 -18.72 5.45 -31.16
CA ASP A 553 -19.35 6.43 -32.07
C ASP A 553 -18.63 7.78 -32.10
N SER A 554 -17.87 8.08 -31.05
CA SER A 554 -17.13 9.34 -30.90
C SER A 554 -15.73 9.31 -31.52
N PHE A 555 -15.23 8.14 -31.93
CA PHE A 555 -13.83 7.96 -32.31
C PHE A 555 -13.38 8.87 -33.46
N ILE A 556 -14.08 8.86 -34.59
CA ILE A 556 -13.75 9.69 -35.76
C ILE A 556 -13.76 11.18 -35.41
N ALA A 557 -14.80 11.65 -34.70
CA ALA A 557 -14.92 13.06 -34.35
C ALA A 557 -13.76 13.53 -33.47
N ASN A 558 -13.38 12.72 -32.48
CA ASN A 558 -12.24 13.01 -31.60
C ASN A 558 -10.91 12.94 -32.34
N LEU A 559 -10.71 11.94 -33.22
CA LEU A 559 -9.51 11.82 -34.05
C LEU A 559 -9.34 13.06 -34.95
N GLU A 560 -10.41 13.48 -35.61
CA GLU A 560 -10.40 14.70 -36.44
C GLU A 560 -10.08 15.95 -35.62
N GLU A 561 -10.66 16.09 -34.41
CA GLU A 561 -10.37 17.20 -33.51
C GLU A 561 -8.89 17.23 -33.09
N ILE A 562 -8.33 16.08 -32.69
CA ILE A 562 -6.93 15.97 -32.26
C ILE A 562 -5.98 16.34 -33.41
N ILE A 563 -6.22 15.83 -34.63
CA ILE A 563 -5.40 16.14 -35.80
C ILE A 563 -5.44 17.64 -36.11
N LYS A 564 -6.63 18.25 -36.09
CA LYS A 564 -6.82 19.69 -36.32
C LYS A 564 -6.12 20.52 -35.25
N LYS A 565 -6.25 20.15 -33.98
CA LYS A 565 -5.67 20.84 -32.83
C LYS A 565 -4.14 20.94 -32.91
N HIS A 566 -3.49 19.87 -33.39
CA HIS A 566 -2.03 19.81 -33.50
C HIS A 566 -1.48 20.18 -34.87
N HIS A 567 -2.34 20.61 -35.81
CA HIS A 567 -1.95 20.99 -37.16
C HIS A 567 -1.11 19.91 -37.89
N VAL A 568 -1.43 18.64 -37.64
CA VAL A 568 -0.74 17.50 -38.24
C VAL A 568 -1.41 17.15 -39.57
N LYS A 569 -0.62 16.79 -40.58
CA LYS A 569 -1.16 16.27 -41.84
C LYS A 569 -1.77 14.89 -41.56
N PRO A 570 -3.03 14.61 -41.95
CA PRO A 570 -3.66 13.31 -41.66
C PRO A 570 -2.82 12.09 -42.06
N GLY A 571 -2.14 12.14 -43.21
CA GLY A 571 -1.29 11.05 -43.70
C GLY A 571 0.02 10.83 -42.92
N SER A 572 0.32 11.66 -41.93
CA SER A 572 1.42 11.46 -40.98
C SER A 572 1.02 10.61 -39.77
N ILE A 573 -0.25 10.26 -39.63
CA ILE A 573 -0.74 9.30 -38.63
C ILE A 573 -1.15 8.01 -39.33
N GLN A 574 -0.80 6.88 -38.73
CA GLN A 574 -1.25 5.55 -39.14
C GLN A 574 -1.91 4.85 -37.95
N ILE A 575 -3.12 4.33 -38.15
CA ILE A 575 -3.83 3.54 -37.14
C ILE A 575 -3.52 2.07 -37.37
N GLU A 576 -3.03 1.39 -36.34
CA GLU A 576 -2.73 -0.05 -36.38
C GLU A 576 -3.90 -0.83 -35.75
N ILE A 577 -4.35 -1.85 -36.49
CA ILE A 577 -5.49 -2.70 -36.16
C ILE A 577 -5.02 -4.15 -36.27
N THR A 578 -5.24 -4.96 -35.24
CA THR A 578 -4.85 -6.38 -35.26
C THR A 578 -5.64 -7.18 -36.29
N GLU A 579 -5.02 -8.23 -36.83
CA GLU A 579 -5.66 -9.18 -37.76
C GLU A 579 -7.02 -9.68 -37.24
N GLN A 580 -7.10 -10.05 -35.94
CA GLN A 580 -8.33 -10.55 -35.33
C GLN A 580 -9.47 -9.53 -35.31
N LEU A 581 -9.16 -8.25 -35.07
CA LEU A 581 -10.15 -7.18 -35.07
C LEU A 581 -10.65 -6.90 -36.49
N ALA A 582 -9.77 -6.91 -37.48
CA ALA A 582 -10.15 -6.79 -38.88
C ALA A 582 -11.06 -7.97 -39.32
N LEU A 583 -10.75 -9.19 -38.86
CA LEU A 583 -11.50 -10.41 -39.18
C LEU A 583 -12.85 -10.54 -38.49
N ALA A 584 -13.09 -9.83 -37.39
CA ALA A 584 -14.37 -9.89 -36.66
C ALA A 584 -15.56 -9.45 -37.53
N ASN A 585 -15.31 -8.78 -38.66
CA ASN A 585 -16.29 -8.40 -39.67
C ASN A 585 -17.50 -7.65 -39.09
N ASN A 586 -17.26 -6.79 -38.10
CA ASN A 586 -18.26 -5.93 -37.52
C ASN A 586 -18.54 -4.75 -38.45
N ARG A 587 -19.81 -4.54 -38.83
CA ARG A 587 -20.24 -3.42 -39.67
C ARG A 587 -19.72 -2.07 -39.16
N LYS A 588 -19.69 -1.88 -37.84
CA LYS A 588 -19.22 -0.63 -37.24
C LYS A 588 -17.73 -0.39 -37.47
N THR A 589 -16.91 -1.43 -37.28
CA THR A 589 -15.46 -1.40 -37.54
C THR A 589 -15.17 -1.01 -38.99
N ILE A 590 -15.93 -1.56 -39.94
CA ILE A 590 -15.81 -1.25 -41.37
C ILE A 590 -16.15 0.22 -41.65
N GLU A 591 -17.29 0.70 -41.13
CA GLU A 591 -17.71 2.10 -41.29
C GLU A 591 -16.65 3.07 -40.73
N GLN A 592 -16.03 2.71 -39.59
CA GLN A 592 -14.97 3.49 -38.95
C GLN A 592 -13.67 3.47 -39.77
N MET A 593 -13.23 2.32 -40.28
CA MET A 593 -12.05 2.24 -41.16
C MET A 593 -12.22 3.09 -42.42
N ILE A 594 -13.39 3.06 -43.06
CA ILE A 594 -13.69 3.91 -44.21
C ILE A 594 -13.62 5.40 -43.82
N ALA A 595 -14.16 5.77 -42.65
CA ALA A 595 -14.11 7.13 -42.16
C ALA A 595 -12.68 7.60 -41.85
N ILE A 596 -11.82 6.74 -41.29
CA ILE A 596 -10.39 7.02 -41.06
C ILE A 596 -9.69 7.33 -42.39
N LYS A 597 -9.91 6.51 -43.42
CA LYS A 597 -9.34 6.75 -44.76
C LYS A 597 -9.87 8.04 -45.40
N ASN A 598 -11.15 8.34 -45.25
CA ASN A 598 -11.74 9.59 -45.75
C ASN A 598 -11.18 10.85 -45.06
N LEU A 599 -10.72 10.74 -43.81
CA LEU A 599 -9.97 11.79 -43.13
C LEU A 599 -8.55 11.97 -43.69
N GLY A 600 -8.05 11.00 -44.47
CA GLY A 600 -6.69 10.96 -44.99
C GLY A 600 -5.67 10.33 -44.04
N VAL A 601 -6.14 9.64 -42.98
CA VAL A 601 -5.30 8.90 -42.03
C VAL A 601 -5.03 7.51 -42.61
N LYS A 602 -3.79 7.02 -42.45
CA LYS A 602 -3.40 5.70 -42.95
C LYS A 602 -3.89 4.60 -42.03
N ILE A 603 -4.07 3.40 -42.57
CA ILE A 603 -4.42 2.20 -41.79
C ILE A 603 -3.40 1.11 -42.06
N ALA A 604 -2.93 0.48 -40.98
CA ALA A 604 -2.12 -0.73 -41.04
C ALA A 604 -2.82 -1.93 -40.40
N MET A 605 -2.61 -3.10 -41.00
CA MET A 605 -2.96 -4.37 -40.36
C MET A 605 -1.74 -4.91 -39.62
N ASP A 606 -1.91 -5.15 -38.33
CA ASP A 606 -0.88 -5.67 -37.42
C ASP A 606 -1.01 -7.17 -37.18
N ASP A 607 0.10 -7.81 -36.80
CA ASP A 607 0.22 -9.26 -36.55
C ASP A 607 -0.24 -10.18 -37.71
N PHE A 608 -0.03 -9.78 -38.98
CA PHE A 608 -0.51 -10.57 -40.12
C PHE A 608 0.24 -11.89 -40.24
N GLY A 609 -0.49 -13.00 -40.12
CA GLY A 609 0.04 -14.36 -40.33
C GLY A 609 -0.05 -15.30 -39.13
N MET A 610 -0.73 -14.91 -38.04
CA MET A 610 -0.86 -15.73 -36.82
C MET A 610 -1.81 -16.94 -36.93
N GLY A 611 -2.39 -17.20 -38.10
CA GLY A 611 -3.14 -18.45 -38.36
C GLY A 611 -4.59 -18.29 -38.84
N HIS A 612 -4.98 -17.11 -39.32
CA HIS A 612 -6.30 -16.87 -39.91
C HIS A 612 -6.20 -16.56 -41.42
N SER A 613 -7.20 -17.02 -42.19
CA SER A 613 -7.21 -16.88 -43.67
C SER A 613 -7.62 -15.47 -44.12
N SER A 614 -6.74 -14.49 -43.92
CA SER A 614 -7.02 -13.03 -44.07
C SER A 614 -6.91 -12.47 -45.49
N LEU A 615 -6.64 -13.32 -46.49
CA LEU A 615 -6.46 -12.91 -47.89
C LEU A 615 -7.70 -12.25 -48.52
N MET A 616 -8.91 -12.67 -48.12
CA MET A 616 -10.14 -12.07 -48.64
C MET A 616 -10.34 -10.63 -48.16
N TYR A 617 -9.90 -10.31 -46.93
CA TYR A 617 -10.06 -8.99 -46.34
C TYR A 617 -9.07 -8.00 -46.95
N LEU A 618 -7.84 -8.43 -47.28
CA LEU A 618 -6.89 -7.60 -48.02
C LEU A 618 -7.43 -7.11 -49.37
N LYS A 619 -8.39 -7.83 -49.95
CA LYS A 619 -9.07 -7.42 -51.20
C LYS A 619 -10.22 -6.43 -50.94
N GLU A 620 -10.91 -6.56 -49.81
CA GLU A 620 -12.10 -5.76 -49.49
C GLU A 620 -11.77 -4.41 -48.86
N TYR A 621 -10.62 -4.27 -48.21
CA TYR A 621 -10.24 -3.07 -47.46
C TYR A 621 -8.94 -2.44 -47.98
N ASP A 622 -8.95 -1.11 -48.03
CA ASP A 622 -7.83 -0.29 -48.53
C ASP A 622 -6.79 -0.01 -47.43
N PHE A 623 -6.04 -1.05 -47.05
CA PHE A 623 -4.90 -0.93 -46.13
C PHE A 623 -3.70 -0.27 -46.80
N ASP A 624 -3.03 0.63 -46.09
CA ASP A 624 -1.81 1.28 -46.57
C ASP A 624 -0.56 0.43 -46.28
N THR A 625 -0.58 -0.28 -45.14
CA THR A 625 0.54 -1.09 -44.66
C THR A 625 0.07 -2.44 -44.09
N ILE A 626 0.81 -3.51 -44.37
CA ILE A 626 0.66 -4.82 -43.72
C ILE A 626 1.94 -5.12 -42.96
N LYS A 627 1.82 -5.36 -41.66
CA LYS A 627 2.93 -5.68 -40.77
C LYS A 627 3.02 -7.20 -40.63
N LEU A 628 4.16 -7.76 -41.01
CA LEU A 628 4.42 -9.20 -40.91
C LEU A 628 4.69 -9.56 -39.45
N ASP A 629 3.96 -10.56 -38.93
CA ASP A 629 4.17 -11.06 -37.58
C ASP A 629 5.62 -11.55 -37.37
N GLY A 630 6.13 -11.29 -36.17
CA GLY A 630 7.51 -11.63 -35.80
C GLY A 630 7.83 -13.12 -35.87
N SER A 631 6.86 -14.02 -35.67
CA SER A 631 7.10 -15.46 -35.75
C SER A 631 7.47 -15.90 -37.18
N LEU A 632 6.87 -15.27 -38.20
CA LEU A 632 7.21 -15.53 -39.61
C LEU A 632 8.62 -15.04 -39.94
N VAL A 633 8.97 -13.83 -39.46
CA VAL A 633 10.28 -13.22 -39.71
C VAL A 633 11.38 -13.98 -38.95
N HIS A 634 11.11 -14.43 -37.72
CA HIS A 634 12.07 -15.16 -36.91
C HIS A 634 12.52 -16.47 -37.57
N GLU A 635 11.59 -17.22 -38.16
CA GLU A 635 11.87 -18.51 -38.82
C GLU A 635 12.29 -18.38 -40.29
N ILE A 636 12.42 -17.16 -40.84
CA ILE A 636 12.66 -16.96 -42.28
C ILE A 636 13.94 -17.65 -42.78
N LEU A 637 14.97 -17.76 -41.93
CA LEU A 637 16.24 -18.37 -42.31
C LEU A 637 16.17 -19.89 -42.36
N THR A 638 15.33 -20.53 -41.53
CA THR A 638 15.31 -21.98 -41.30
C THR A 638 14.10 -22.68 -41.89
N ASN A 639 13.01 -21.95 -42.16
CA ASN A 639 11.73 -22.50 -42.60
C ASN A 639 11.34 -21.99 -43.99
N ASN A 640 11.48 -22.85 -45.01
CA ASN A 640 11.10 -22.52 -46.38
C ASN A 640 9.61 -22.17 -46.54
N ASN A 641 8.73 -22.69 -45.68
CA ASN A 641 7.31 -22.33 -45.73
C ASN A 641 7.11 -20.87 -45.32
N CYS A 642 7.82 -20.38 -44.30
CA CYS A 642 7.78 -18.97 -43.90
C CYS A 642 8.28 -18.07 -45.05
N ARG A 643 9.37 -18.46 -45.73
CA ARG A 643 9.84 -17.72 -46.92
C ARG A 643 8.77 -17.64 -48.02
N ASN A 644 8.11 -18.75 -48.32
CA ASN A 644 7.07 -18.81 -49.35
C ASN A 644 5.82 -17.99 -48.97
N ILE A 645 5.45 -17.98 -47.69
CA ILE A 645 4.34 -17.17 -47.17
C ILE A 645 4.69 -15.69 -47.33
N ILE A 646 5.85 -15.26 -46.82
CA ILE A 646 6.32 -13.87 -46.91
C ILE A 646 6.42 -13.43 -48.37
N SER A 647 6.99 -14.25 -49.27
CA SER A 647 7.07 -13.91 -50.69
C SER A 647 5.69 -13.71 -51.33
N SER A 648 4.71 -14.53 -50.92
CA SER A 648 3.34 -14.42 -51.42
C SER A 648 2.67 -13.12 -50.94
N ILE A 649 2.90 -12.75 -49.68
CA ILE A 649 2.38 -11.51 -49.09
C ILE A 649 3.00 -10.29 -49.77
N VAL A 650 4.32 -10.29 -50.00
CA VAL A 650 5.01 -9.21 -50.71
C VAL A 650 4.49 -9.07 -52.15
N LEU A 651 4.30 -10.18 -52.86
CA LEU A 651 3.73 -10.17 -54.21
C LEU A 651 2.30 -9.62 -54.24
N LEU A 652 1.49 -9.98 -53.25
CA LEU A 652 0.14 -9.44 -53.09
C LEU A 652 0.16 -7.94 -52.79
N GLY A 653 1.08 -7.47 -51.94
CA GLY A 653 1.26 -6.04 -51.67
C GLY A 653 1.56 -5.24 -52.91
N LYS A 654 2.44 -5.74 -53.78
CA LYS A 654 2.69 -5.13 -55.09
C LYS A 654 1.46 -5.10 -55.99
N SER A 655 0.58 -6.09 -55.88
CA SER A 655 -0.63 -6.21 -56.72
C SER A 655 -1.81 -5.37 -56.20
N LEU A 656 -1.91 -5.20 -54.89
CA LEU A 656 -2.99 -4.48 -54.20
C LEU A 656 -2.57 -3.09 -53.71
N ASN A 657 -1.32 -2.69 -53.99
CA ASN A 657 -0.76 -1.37 -53.69
C ASN A 657 -0.67 -1.01 -52.20
N TYR A 658 -0.34 -1.99 -51.35
CA TYR A 658 0.00 -1.76 -49.95
C TYR A 658 1.49 -2.04 -49.68
N THR A 659 2.01 -1.38 -48.65
CA THR A 659 3.39 -1.56 -48.19
C THR A 659 3.49 -2.76 -47.25
N VAL A 660 4.53 -3.58 -47.39
CA VAL A 660 4.81 -4.67 -46.44
C VAL A 660 5.96 -4.25 -45.52
N LEU A 661 5.69 -4.20 -44.21
CA LEU A 661 6.65 -3.92 -43.15
C LEU A 661 6.98 -5.22 -42.41
N ALA A 662 8.26 -5.62 -42.38
CA ALA A 662 8.69 -6.76 -41.60
C ALA A 662 9.05 -6.35 -40.16
N GLU A 663 8.40 -6.95 -39.18
CA GLU A 663 8.69 -6.73 -37.76
C GLU A 663 9.70 -7.75 -37.20
N TYR A 664 10.24 -7.46 -36.01
CA TYR A 664 11.21 -8.32 -35.32
C TYR A 664 12.43 -8.70 -36.16
N VAL A 665 12.92 -7.77 -36.99
CA VAL A 665 14.20 -7.94 -37.71
C VAL A 665 15.36 -7.72 -36.72
N GLU A 666 16.05 -8.79 -36.36
CA GLU A 666 17.08 -8.81 -35.31
C GLU A 666 18.51 -8.87 -35.86
N ASN A 667 18.71 -9.32 -37.11
CA ASN A 667 20.03 -9.46 -37.71
C ASN A 667 20.05 -9.15 -39.22
N GLU A 668 21.25 -8.87 -39.74
CA GLU A 668 21.47 -8.52 -41.16
C GLU A 668 21.09 -9.65 -42.12
N GLU A 669 21.22 -10.92 -41.71
CA GLU A 669 20.84 -12.06 -42.56
C GLU A 669 19.33 -12.10 -42.83
N GLN A 670 18.51 -11.87 -41.80
CA GLN A 670 17.06 -11.72 -41.94
C GLN A 670 16.71 -10.56 -42.88
N LYS A 671 17.35 -9.40 -42.69
CA LYS A 671 17.16 -8.22 -43.55
C LYS A 671 17.47 -8.52 -45.01
N LEU A 672 18.60 -9.19 -45.28
CA LEU A 672 19.01 -9.57 -46.64
C LEU A 672 17.99 -10.50 -47.30
N VAL A 673 17.54 -11.55 -46.60
CA VAL A 673 16.54 -12.48 -47.15
C VAL A 673 15.20 -11.77 -47.38
N LEU A 674 14.74 -10.92 -46.45
CA LEU A 674 13.52 -10.14 -46.63
C LEU A 674 13.61 -9.21 -47.85
N HIS A 675 14.76 -8.56 -48.06
CA HIS A 675 15.01 -7.72 -49.22
C HIS A 675 15.01 -8.53 -50.54
N GLU A 676 15.62 -9.72 -50.56
CA GLU A 676 15.57 -10.63 -51.72
C GLU A 676 14.14 -11.06 -52.07
N LEU A 677 13.28 -11.22 -51.06
CA LEU A 677 11.85 -11.50 -51.26
C LEU A 677 11.05 -10.26 -51.67
N GLY A 678 11.66 -9.07 -51.65
CA GLY A 678 11.08 -7.80 -52.09
C GLY A 678 10.39 -6.98 -51.00
N CYS A 679 10.62 -7.29 -49.71
CA CYS A 679 10.20 -6.44 -48.60
C CYS A 679 11.27 -5.37 -48.36
N GLU A 680 10.90 -4.09 -48.37
CA GLU A 680 11.82 -2.94 -48.34
C GLU A 680 11.73 -2.10 -47.06
N LYS A 681 10.85 -2.49 -46.13
CA LYS A 681 10.54 -1.73 -44.90
C LYS A 681 10.69 -2.65 -43.71
N TYR A 682 11.37 -2.17 -42.68
CA TYR A 682 11.77 -3.00 -41.54
C TYR A 682 11.58 -2.28 -40.21
N GLN A 683 11.27 -3.08 -39.19
CA GLN A 683 11.24 -2.69 -37.78
C GLN A 683 11.81 -3.83 -36.96
N GLY A 684 12.71 -3.52 -36.01
CA GLY A 684 13.30 -4.54 -35.16
C GLY A 684 14.58 -4.09 -34.47
N TYR A 685 15.10 -4.95 -33.59
CA TYR A 685 16.22 -4.64 -32.71
C TYR A 685 17.56 -4.54 -33.44
N LEU A 686 17.64 -4.99 -34.70
CA LEU A 686 18.77 -4.67 -35.59
C LEU A 686 18.98 -3.15 -35.68
N PHE A 687 17.89 -2.38 -35.70
CA PHE A 687 17.91 -0.93 -35.90
C PHE A 687 17.83 -0.18 -34.58
N SER A 688 16.77 -0.42 -33.81
CA SER A 688 16.55 0.18 -32.50
C SER A 688 15.40 -0.50 -31.76
N GLU A 689 15.50 -0.56 -30.43
CA GLU A 689 14.34 -0.75 -29.57
C GLU A 689 13.43 0.50 -29.61
N ALA A 690 12.28 0.44 -28.94
CA ALA A 690 11.49 1.66 -28.71
C ALA A 690 12.27 2.61 -27.80
N ILE A 691 12.44 3.86 -28.24
CA ILE A 691 13.27 4.87 -27.56
C ILE A 691 12.44 6.13 -27.24
N PRO A 692 12.81 6.93 -26.22
CA PRO A 692 12.15 8.19 -25.94
C PRO A 692 12.15 9.13 -27.16
N TYR A 693 11.17 10.04 -27.23
CA TYR A 693 11.06 11.04 -28.30
C TYR A 693 12.40 11.74 -28.59
N GLU A 694 13.10 12.21 -27.56
CA GLU A 694 14.36 12.95 -27.70
C GLU A 694 15.47 12.10 -28.34
N GLU A 695 15.44 10.79 -28.14
CA GLU A 695 16.38 9.85 -28.76
C GLU A 695 15.98 9.51 -30.19
N LEU A 696 14.67 9.40 -30.49
CA LEU A 696 14.19 9.25 -31.86
C LEU A 696 14.65 10.43 -32.73
N ILE A 697 14.54 11.67 -32.24
CA ILE A 697 15.02 12.85 -32.98
C ILE A 697 16.52 12.77 -33.27
N LYS A 698 17.33 12.25 -32.33
CA LYS A 698 18.77 12.01 -32.56
C LYS A 698 18.99 10.92 -33.61
N TYR A 699 18.19 9.87 -33.56
CA TYR A 699 18.26 8.73 -34.47
C TYR A 699 17.94 9.13 -35.91
N ILE A 700 16.97 10.04 -36.11
CA ILE A 700 16.62 10.59 -37.44
C ILE A 700 17.73 11.50 -38.00
N PHE A 701 18.56 12.10 -37.14
CA PHE A 701 19.64 13.02 -37.54
C PHE A 701 21.08 12.51 -37.29
N PRO A 702 21.55 11.37 -37.86
CA PRO A 702 22.95 11.01 -37.78
C PRO A 702 23.73 11.63 -38.96
N LYS A 703 24.64 12.57 -38.65
CA LYS A 703 25.64 13.29 -39.48
C LYS A 703 25.22 14.66 -40.04
N ASN A 704 25.82 15.72 -39.45
CA ASN A 704 26.00 17.09 -39.96
C ASN A 704 24.96 18.21 -39.78
N ARG A 705 23.97 18.13 -38.86
CA ARG A 705 23.15 19.32 -38.51
C ARG A 705 22.77 19.50 -37.03
N TYR A 706 23.42 18.81 -36.09
CA TYR A 706 23.05 18.89 -34.67
C TYR A 706 23.52 20.14 -33.93
N LEU A 707 24.33 21.03 -34.54
CA LEU A 707 24.97 22.14 -33.83
C LEU A 707 24.18 23.45 -33.78
N ASP A 708 22.99 23.56 -34.39
CA ASP A 708 22.27 24.85 -34.49
C ASP A 708 20.99 24.97 -33.65
N TYR A 709 20.55 23.91 -32.96
CA TYR A 709 19.24 23.90 -32.28
C TYR A 709 19.28 23.36 -30.85
N SER A 710 20.31 23.73 -30.08
CA SER A 710 20.21 23.63 -28.62
C SER A 710 19.27 24.74 -28.11
N PRO A 711 18.16 24.44 -27.41
CA PRO A 711 17.35 25.48 -26.80
C PRO A 711 18.20 26.18 -25.74
N LYS A 712 18.49 27.46 -25.95
CA LYS A 712 18.98 28.33 -24.87
C LYS A 712 17.90 28.33 -23.80
N THR A 713 18.16 27.64 -22.70
CA THR A 713 17.40 27.74 -21.46
C THR A 713 17.30 29.21 -21.05
N PRO A 714 16.10 29.81 -20.94
CA PRO A 714 15.95 30.93 -20.03
C PRO A 714 15.95 30.36 -18.61
N PHE A 715 16.70 31.01 -17.73
CA PHE A 715 16.83 30.74 -16.30
C PHE A 715 15.49 30.63 -15.57
#